data_AF-M2PYR4-F1
#
_entry.id   AF-M2PYR4-F1
#
_cell.length_a   1.000
_cell.length_b   1.000
_cell.length_c   1.000
_cell.angle_alpha   90.00
_cell.angle_beta   90.00
_cell.angle_gamma   90.00
#
_symmetry.space_group_name_H-M   'P 1'
#
loop_
_entity.id
_entity.type
_entity.pdbx_description
1 polymer ?
#
loop_
_entity_poly.entity_id
_entity_poly.type
_entity_poly.pdbx_seq_one_letter_code
_entity_poly.pdbx_strand_id
1 'polypeptide(L)'
;RVLRNGEYGRDNRENQGEYAKQLGGTGGLHERIPESDLRSDEDRLSFKERGAEPLRDAFGSIQGEEADRTPDGYSETSDRVYENREAEADGSLEDRGREQSAVWGDDFSSQRNDHQGSGRNLKDNTEAEIREADNASFSLPENSYGQMRLTIPLNQKEIDTVLINGGNHDGGRLPLIAEFSKEKTVEELGEYLKDTFRGGNGFYIDEREVSSWYSDKGIHLAYGTSAREDNTQILSWRDAASRINELLDRGEFATNVELLEAQDYERDRNSESLWYLTHDLSEEGIEQGYFNSFERGGGFPEETKRLSEALKNPEYLKETIRKYERFLEGYKENRDVLRFHYHKVDSLYQRLKELELPRKEYSTNLTELTKVKPFITEDEVLESLSRGSGIDRGKERITKFFKENHTLQEKANFLKDEYGIGGHSHAISGAMGSDEWHDAKGLKLQKNDCNDVFLTWTSVAKHIDELLSKNLYIEETEIGSKSEIEKPQYYSKDDPENLMTDEMLERVPELYVQEDVALADKQVHAAYIIPFRSNWTWYMTEYDRESGDAFGLVLGIEPEWGYFNLEELKELNAQRLILEDFPKTFRELKDSELKKQMDEQELQFVFNGELSFENKAELEAPEETEEDTKRDTVQATLFDYLKEREEVELNEKEDSLLEEFAVKAGDTVYFNHEEYKVREISKNEITGRYDLWLDPVRSGNHQIPIVDFTDNEDLLNKISLERPNFIVGDEVKYKDKDHTITRFDDMGKNLNTVTVKDNTEYFGGMITGSDVIPYRLESDLERVFENLTYKQPEQTTEETQIRKAEAHNFKITEETLPEKLSPSERLNQNLEAISMLNRVGSRQRSLDSTAQEVLARYVGWGGLSEVFDEEKGGQWKEARSFLKENLSQAEYEAARESTLTSFYTPKTIIDGIYKTLSDMGFKQGNIL
;
A
#
# COMPACT_ATOMS: atom_id res chain seq x y z
N ARG A 1 38.73 36.27 14.97
CA ARG A 1 39.59 36.43 16.17
C ARG A 1 39.60 35.05 16.85
N VAL A 2 40.56 34.18 16.57
CA VAL A 2 41.86 33.97 17.26
C VAL A 2 41.71 33.44 18.69
N LEU A 3 41.91 32.10 18.82
CA LEU A 3 42.61 31.31 19.88
C LEU A 3 41.99 31.33 21.32
N ARG A 4 42.00 30.29 22.17
CA ARG A 4 42.76 29.03 22.29
C ARG A 4 42.36 28.29 23.60
N ASN A 5 42.63 26.96 23.62
CA ASN A 5 42.98 26.06 24.76
C ASN A 5 41.86 25.69 25.76
N GLY A 6 41.58 24.43 26.15
CA GLY A 6 42.42 23.24 26.45
C GLY A 6 42.17 22.87 27.94
N GLU A 7 42.22 21.66 28.50
CA GLU A 7 42.71 20.33 28.13
C GLU A 7 42.58 19.42 29.41
N TYR A 8 42.39 18.09 29.25
CA TYR A 8 42.67 16.94 30.18
C TYR A 8 41.90 16.79 31.52
N GLY A 9 41.47 15.60 32.00
CA GLY A 9 41.53 14.21 31.52
C GLY A 9 41.55 13.18 32.68
N ARG A 10 41.14 11.93 32.38
CA ARG A 10 41.73 10.62 32.82
C ARG A 10 41.39 9.93 34.17
N ASP A 11 41.01 8.66 33.97
CA ASP A 11 41.58 7.38 34.51
C ASP A 11 41.21 6.87 35.92
N ASN A 12 40.67 5.65 36.03
CA ASN A 12 41.45 4.38 36.16
C ASN A 12 40.63 3.14 36.65
N ARG A 13 40.83 1.98 35.95
CA ARG A 13 41.23 0.62 36.44
C ARG A 13 40.27 -0.23 37.33
N GLU A 14 40.28 -1.57 37.35
CA GLU A 14 41.23 -2.62 36.93
C GLU A 14 40.56 -4.04 37.02
N ASN A 15 40.98 -4.96 36.13
CA ASN A 15 41.34 -6.40 36.34
C ASN A 15 40.38 -7.42 37.02
N GLN A 16 40.42 -8.74 36.80
CA GLN A 16 40.93 -9.74 35.84
C GLN A 16 40.58 -11.15 36.42
N GLY A 17 40.56 -12.20 35.59
CA GLY A 17 40.83 -13.62 35.97
C GLY A 17 39.62 -14.56 35.81
N GLU A 18 39.51 -15.50 34.86
CA GLU A 18 40.36 -16.61 34.34
C GLU A 18 39.64 -17.98 34.53
N TYR A 19 39.36 -18.65 33.39
CA TYR A 19 39.34 -20.09 33.05
C TYR A 19 38.80 -21.21 33.99
N ALA A 20 37.90 -22.06 33.46
CA ALA A 20 38.09 -23.54 33.32
C ALA A 20 36.96 -24.25 32.53
N LYS A 21 37.30 -25.42 31.96
CA LYS A 21 36.61 -26.25 30.95
C LYS A 21 35.69 -27.38 31.50
N GLN A 22 34.68 -27.74 30.68
CA GLN A 22 34.16 -29.08 30.25
C GLN A 22 33.40 -30.07 31.17
N LEU A 23 32.52 -30.83 30.47
CA LEU A 23 31.75 -32.07 30.80
C LEU A 23 30.35 -31.79 31.43
N GLY A 24 29.19 -32.36 31.04
CA GLY A 24 28.78 -33.42 30.12
C GLY A 24 27.57 -34.17 30.73
N GLY A 25 26.48 -34.38 29.96
CA GLY A 25 25.55 -35.53 30.12
C GLY A 25 24.27 -35.43 30.99
N THR A 26 23.12 -35.39 30.31
CA THR A 26 21.91 -36.26 30.41
C THR A 26 21.21 -36.59 31.76
N GLY A 27 19.90 -36.29 31.85
CA GLY A 27 18.85 -37.24 32.30
C GLY A 27 17.98 -36.93 33.55
N GLY A 28 16.67 -36.70 33.34
CA GLY A 28 15.57 -37.48 33.96
C GLY A 28 14.96 -37.14 35.35
N LEU A 29 13.66 -36.79 35.32
CA LEU A 29 12.52 -37.23 36.18
C LEU A 29 12.23 -36.64 37.59
N HIS A 30 11.04 -36.00 37.64
CA HIS A 30 9.91 -36.07 38.59
C HIS A 30 9.91 -35.50 40.03
N GLU A 31 8.71 -34.94 40.33
CA GLU A 31 7.99 -34.78 41.61
C GLU A 31 8.34 -33.57 42.50
N ARG A 32 7.40 -32.62 42.67
CA ARG A 32 6.31 -32.67 43.68
C ARG A 32 5.73 -31.26 43.99
N ILE A 33 4.41 -31.09 43.83
CA ILE A 33 3.56 -30.02 44.39
C ILE A 33 3.19 -30.41 45.85
N PRO A 34 2.93 -29.48 46.79
CA PRO A 34 1.55 -29.08 47.15
C PRO A 34 1.40 -27.53 47.29
N GLU A 35 0.32 -26.91 46.77
CA GLU A 35 -0.95 -26.55 47.46
C GLU A 35 -0.77 -25.56 48.62
N SER A 36 -1.63 -24.58 48.93
CA SER A 36 -2.80 -23.91 48.32
C SER A 36 -3.29 -22.90 49.39
N ASP A 37 -4.28 -22.06 49.03
CA ASP A 37 -5.30 -21.36 49.85
C ASP A 37 -5.26 -19.83 49.69
N LEU A 38 -6.07 -19.24 48.80
CA LEU A 38 -7.53 -19.00 48.85
C LEU A 38 -7.96 -17.90 49.85
N ARG A 39 -8.49 -16.80 49.29
CA ARG A 39 -9.76 -16.09 49.58
C ARG A 39 -9.79 -14.78 48.78
N SER A 40 -10.58 -14.64 47.71
CA SER A 40 -12.01 -14.28 47.68
C SER A 40 -12.33 -12.98 48.42
N ASP A 41 -12.78 -11.95 47.68
CA ASP A 41 -14.10 -11.35 47.89
C ASP A 41 -14.54 -10.56 46.63
N GLU A 42 -15.79 -10.81 46.23
CA GLU A 42 -16.56 -10.14 45.19
C GLU A 42 -16.98 -8.74 45.65
N ASP A 43 -17.20 -7.82 44.70
CA ASP A 43 -18.46 -7.09 44.68
C ASP A 43 -18.84 -6.66 43.24
N ARG A 44 -20.15 -6.58 43.03
CA ARG A 44 -20.92 -6.84 41.82
C ARG A 44 -21.64 -5.59 41.30
N LEU A 45 -22.10 -5.68 40.04
CA LEU A 45 -23.23 -4.98 39.35
C LEU A 45 -22.94 -3.62 38.68
N SER A 46 -23.47 -3.28 37.49
CA SER A 46 -24.42 -3.95 36.58
C SER A 46 -24.44 -3.26 35.21
N PHE A 47 -24.36 -4.02 34.11
CA PHE A 47 -24.70 -3.55 32.77
C PHE A 47 -26.17 -3.82 32.46
N LYS A 48 -26.86 -2.83 31.90
CA LYS A 48 -28.28 -2.87 31.50
C LYS A 48 -28.38 -3.12 30.00
N GLU A 49 -29.13 -4.15 29.62
CA GLU A 49 -29.54 -4.45 28.24
C GLU A 49 -30.46 -3.38 27.62
N ARG A 50 -30.24 -3.14 26.32
CA ARG A 50 -31.19 -2.75 25.27
C ARG A 50 -30.58 -3.27 23.98
N GLY A 51 -31.23 -3.96 23.06
CA GLY A 51 -32.59 -4.46 22.88
C GLY A 51 -32.53 -5.12 21.49
N ALA A 52 -33.09 -6.31 21.35
CA ALA A 52 -32.96 -7.12 20.14
C ALA A 52 -33.55 -6.45 18.89
N GLU A 53 -32.77 -6.42 17.80
CA GLU A 53 -33.22 -6.22 16.40
C GLU A 53 -32.58 -7.27 15.48
N PRO A 54 -33.19 -7.61 14.33
CA PRO A 54 -32.97 -8.87 13.63
C PRO A 54 -31.63 -8.94 12.88
N LEU A 55 -31.08 -10.16 12.85
CA LEU A 55 -29.83 -10.58 12.22
C LEU A 55 -29.73 -10.13 10.75
N ARG A 56 -28.70 -9.34 10.45
CA ARG A 56 -28.28 -8.94 9.10
C ARG A 56 -27.04 -9.73 8.71
N ASP A 57 -27.17 -10.67 7.79
CA ASP A 57 -26.03 -11.33 7.17
C ASP A 57 -25.36 -10.35 6.20
N ALA A 58 -24.15 -9.90 6.51
CA ALA A 58 -23.29 -9.19 5.58
C ALA A 58 -21.94 -9.92 5.59
N PHE A 59 -21.66 -10.61 4.49
CA PHE A 59 -20.36 -11.18 4.18
C PHE A 59 -19.38 -10.03 3.95
N GLY A 60 -18.66 -9.64 5.00
CA GLY A 60 -17.34 -9.03 4.90
C GLY A 60 -16.34 -10.11 5.26
N SER A 61 -15.68 -10.69 4.27
CA SER A 61 -14.59 -11.64 4.48
C SER A 61 -13.37 -10.87 4.95
N ILE A 62 -12.68 -11.47 5.91
CA ILE A 62 -11.32 -11.10 6.27
C ILE A 62 -10.36 -11.70 5.27
N GLN A 63 -9.30 -10.93 5.00
CA GLN A 63 -8.17 -11.28 4.16
C GLN A 63 -7.72 -12.72 4.42
N GLY A 64 -7.97 -13.56 3.44
CA GLY A 64 -7.47 -14.92 3.31
C GLY A 64 -7.48 -15.23 1.82
N GLU A 65 -6.34 -15.02 1.18
CA GLU A 65 -6.09 -15.41 -0.21
C GLU A 65 -6.38 -16.90 -0.40
N GLU A 66 -7.14 -17.25 -1.44
CA GLU A 66 -7.08 -18.61 -1.98
C GLU A 66 -6.83 -18.55 -3.48
N ALA A 67 -5.65 -19.07 -3.81
CA ALA A 67 -5.21 -19.41 -5.15
C ALA A 67 -5.80 -20.79 -5.52
N ASP A 68 -6.57 -20.84 -6.60
CA ASP A 68 -6.64 -22.00 -7.50
C ASP A 68 -7.35 -21.58 -8.81
N ARG A 69 -6.61 -20.94 -9.72
CA ARG A 69 -6.80 -21.09 -11.17
C ARG A 69 -5.49 -20.85 -11.91
N THR A 70 -5.12 -21.86 -12.70
CA THR A 70 -4.04 -21.82 -13.68
C THR A 70 -4.22 -20.67 -14.68
N PRO A 71 -3.15 -19.96 -15.09
CA PRO A 71 -3.25 -18.76 -15.90
C PRO A 71 -3.24 -19.10 -17.40
N ASP A 72 -4.32 -18.76 -18.11
CA ASP A 72 -4.23 -18.40 -19.53
C ASP A 72 -4.12 -16.88 -19.62
N GLY A 73 -3.16 -16.44 -20.44
CA GLY A 73 -2.51 -15.15 -20.35
C GLY A 73 -3.33 -13.93 -20.78
N TYR A 74 -2.60 -12.81 -20.68
CA TYR A 74 -2.84 -11.44 -21.15
C TYR A 74 -3.13 -10.39 -20.06
N SER A 75 -2.34 -9.32 -20.13
CA SER A 75 -2.47 -7.97 -19.49
C SER A 75 -1.69 -7.83 -18.17
N GLU A 76 -0.40 -7.48 -18.15
CA GLU A 76 0.16 -6.12 -18.38
C GLU A 76 -0.68 -5.01 -17.70
N THR A 77 -0.41 -4.76 -16.42
CA THR A 77 -0.70 -3.47 -15.79
C THR A 77 0.43 -2.49 -16.08
N SER A 78 0.05 -1.36 -16.68
CA SER A 78 0.90 -0.19 -16.85
C SER A 78 0.64 0.76 -15.69
N ASP A 79 1.66 1.00 -14.86
CA ASP A 79 1.79 2.26 -14.14
C ASP A 79 2.79 3.15 -14.88
N ARG A 80 2.27 4.25 -15.43
CA ARG A 80 3.04 5.48 -15.65
C ARG A 80 2.16 6.69 -15.37
N VAL A 81 2.46 7.30 -14.24
CA VAL A 81 2.24 8.72 -13.95
C VAL A 81 3.15 9.57 -14.84
N TYR A 82 2.58 10.64 -15.36
CA TYR A 82 3.21 11.76 -16.03
C TYR A 82 3.59 12.83 -15.00
N GLU A 83 4.79 13.40 -15.14
CA GLU A 83 5.17 14.82 -14.94
C GLU A 83 6.61 14.94 -15.48
N ASN A 84 7.14 16.00 -16.07
CA ASN A 84 6.68 17.30 -16.55
C ASN A 84 7.79 17.73 -17.54
N ARG A 85 7.45 18.31 -18.69
CA ARG A 85 8.44 19.13 -19.42
C ARG A 85 7.79 20.29 -20.16
N GLU A 86 8.14 21.46 -19.64
CA GLU A 86 8.24 22.74 -20.30
C GLU A 86 8.76 22.59 -21.75
N ALA A 87 8.13 23.32 -22.67
CA ALA A 87 8.65 23.54 -24.00
C ALA A 87 8.96 25.03 -24.14
N GLU A 88 10.24 25.38 -24.01
CA GLU A 88 10.79 26.65 -24.47
C GLU A 88 11.10 26.59 -25.98
N ALA A 89 11.02 27.80 -26.55
CA ALA A 89 11.10 28.20 -27.93
C ALA A 89 12.39 27.84 -28.69
N ASP A 90 12.23 27.58 -29.99
CA ASP A 90 13.00 28.14 -31.12
C ASP A 90 12.26 27.72 -32.42
N GLY A 91 11.84 28.53 -33.39
CA GLY A 91 12.15 29.91 -33.77
C GLY A 91 12.62 29.93 -35.23
N SER A 92 11.89 30.69 -36.07
CA SER A 92 12.18 31.07 -37.48
C SER A 92 11.82 30.01 -38.55
N LEU A 93 11.16 30.26 -39.69
CA LEU A 93 10.83 31.40 -40.57
C LEU A 93 9.50 31.00 -41.27
N GLU A 94 8.62 31.81 -41.88
CA GLU A 94 8.70 33.13 -42.50
C GLU A 94 7.28 33.63 -42.80
N ASP A 95 7.18 34.94 -42.93
CA ASP A 95 6.01 35.80 -43.02
C ASP A 95 5.35 35.83 -44.42
N ARG A 96 4.01 35.76 -44.49
CA ARG A 96 3.21 36.41 -45.55
C ARG A 96 1.71 36.44 -45.24
N GLY A 97 1.25 37.58 -44.74
CA GLY A 97 -0.17 37.88 -44.56
C GLY A 97 -0.93 38.22 -45.86
N ARG A 98 -2.26 38.08 -45.82
CA ARG A 98 -3.21 39.21 -46.02
C ARG A 98 -4.68 38.76 -45.97
N GLU A 99 -5.42 39.49 -45.13
CA GLU A 99 -6.71 40.14 -45.36
C GLU A 99 -8.05 39.36 -45.45
N GLN A 100 -8.98 40.00 -44.74
CA GLN A 100 -10.38 39.72 -44.41
C GLN A 100 -11.36 39.93 -45.58
N SER A 101 -12.56 39.35 -45.47
CA SER A 101 -13.88 40.03 -45.39
C SER A 101 -14.99 39.50 -46.31
N ALA A 102 -16.22 39.58 -45.77
CA ALA A 102 -17.52 39.86 -46.43
C ALA A 102 -18.47 38.69 -46.79
N VAL A 103 -19.33 38.35 -45.81
CA VAL A 103 -20.81 38.49 -45.73
C VAL A 103 -21.65 38.59 -47.04
N TRP A 104 -22.89 38.05 -46.94
CA TRP A 104 -24.14 38.15 -47.75
C TRP A 104 -24.33 36.99 -48.74
N GLY A 105 -25.44 36.27 -48.80
CA GLY A 105 -26.74 36.35 -48.14
C GLY A 105 -27.75 35.47 -48.90
N ASP A 106 -28.75 34.96 -48.18
CA ASP A 106 -30.16 34.83 -48.59
C ASP A 106 -30.59 33.88 -49.74
N ASP A 107 -31.22 32.78 -49.30
CA ASP A 107 -32.69 32.56 -49.38
C ASP A 107 -33.29 31.57 -50.43
N PHE A 108 -34.38 30.93 -49.97
CA PHE A 108 -35.44 30.16 -50.65
C PHE A 108 -35.29 28.66 -51.01
N SER A 109 -35.74 27.84 -50.04
CA SER A 109 -36.95 26.99 -50.09
C SER A 109 -37.22 25.94 -51.21
N SER A 110 -37.30 24.69 -50.76
CA SER A 110 -38.44 23.74 -50.82
C SER A 110 -38.95 23.10 -52.14
N GLN A 111 -39.22 21.79 -51.99
CA GLN A 111 -40.19 20.91 -52.68
C GLN A 111 -39.69 19.87 -53.71
N ARG A 112 -39.49 18.65 -53.15
CA ARG A 112 -40.28 17.41 -53.35
C ARG A 112 -40.21 16.60 -54.66
N ASN A 113 -40.12 15.28 -54.40
CA ASN A 113 -40.56 14.10 -55.17
C ASN A 113 -39.60 13.62 -56.28
N ASP A 114 -39.39 12.32 -56.54
CA ASP A 114 -39.79 11.05 -55.92
C ASP A 114 -38.99 9.93 -56.63
N HIS A 115 -38.62 8.90 -55.86
CA HIS A 115 -38.57 7.47 -56.22
C HIS A 115 -37.46 6.84 -57.10
N GLN A 116 -37.08 5.65 -56.61
CA GLN A 116 -36.26 4.55 -57.19
C GLN A 116 -34.74 4.79 -57.22
N GLY A 117 -33.88 3.99 -56.59
CA GLY A 117 -34.00 2.63 -56.10
C GLY A 117 -32.82 1.79 -56.63
N SER A 118 -31.98 1.33 -55.69
CA SER A 118 -30.97 0.25 -55.79
C SER A 118 -29.61 0.53 -56.44
N GLY A 119 -28.55 0.12 -55.72
CA GLY A 119 -27.36 -0.46 -56.35
C GLY A 119 -25.98 -0.03 -55.87
N ARG A 120 -25.64 -0.35 -54.61
CA ARG A 120 -24.32 -0.78 -54.10
C ARG A 120 -23.04 -0.36 -54.87
N ASN A 121 -22.13 0.30 -54.16
CA ASN A 121 -20.86 -0.25 -53.65
C ASN A 121 -19.87 0.89 -53.41
N LEU A 122 -19.38 1.04 -52.18
CA LEU A 122 -18.02 1.45 -51.89
C LEU A 122 -17.73 1.15 -50.42
N LYS A 123 -17.08 0.00 -50.21
CA LYS A 123 -16.14 -0.21 -49.12
C LYS A 123 -14.96 0.72 -49.37
N ASP A 124 -14.61 1.45 -48.33
CA ASP A 124 -13.29 2.03 -48.00
C ASP A 124 -13.58 3.34 -47.26
N ASN A 125 -13.75 3.22 -45.93
CA ASN A 125 -13.57 4.26 -44.88
C ASN A 125 -14.25 3.93 -43.53
N THR A 126 -14.58 2.67 -43.22
CA THR A 126 -15.32 2.33 -41.98
C THR A 126 -14.43 2.10 -40.74
N GLU A 127 -13.10 2.15 -40.85
CA GLU A 127 -12.22 1.89 -39.68
C GLU A 127 -11.78 3.17 -38.92
N ALA A 128 -12.00 4.36 -39.49
CA ALA A 128 -11.71 5.63 -38.82
C ALA A 128 -12.92 6.20 -38.05
N GLU A 129 -14.16 5.83 -38.42
CA GLU A 129 -15.38 6.32 -37.75
C GLU A 129 -15.82 5.46 -36.55
N ILE A 130 -15.31 4.23 -36.39
CA ILE A 130 -15.68 3.35 -35.25
C ILE A 130 -14.95 3.76 -33.95
N ARG A 131 -13.74 4.33 -34.04
CA ARG A 131 -12.98 4.76 -32.85
C ARG A 131 -13.46 6.06 -32.20
N GLU A 132 -14.31 6.83 -32.88
CA GLU A 132 -14.84 8.10 -32.36
C GLU A 132 -16.31 7.98 -31.89
N ALA A 133 -17.02 6.92 -32.29
CA ALA A 133 -18.40 6.65 -31.87
C ALA A 133 -18.50 5.94 -30.50
N ASP A 134 -17.52 5.11 -30.12
CA ASP A 134 -17.55 4.36 -28.84
C ASP A 134 -17.17 5.23 -27.62
N ASN A 135 -16.63 6.44 -27.82
CA ASN A 135 -16.29 7.38 -26.74
C ASN A 135 -17.32 8.50 -26.50
N ALA A 136 -18.47 8.46 -27.20
CA ALA A 136 -19.46 9.54 -27.14
C ALA A 136 -20.92 9.07 -27.07
N SER A 137 -21.18 7.83 -26.65
CA SER A 137 -22.54 7.36 -26.34
C SER A 137 -22.75 7.29 -24.83
N PHE A 138 -22.69 8.43 -24.16
CA PHE A 138 -23.36 8.61 -22.87
C PHE A 138 -24.30 9.81 -22.99
N SER A 139 -25.59 9.49 -22.90
CA SER A 139 -26.71 10.34 -23.27
C SER A 139 -26.76 11.65 -22.49
N LEU A 140 -27.21 12.68 -23.20
CA LEU A 140 -27.52 14.03 -22.76
C LEU A 140 -28.40 14.07 -21.49
N PRO A 141 -28.30 15.13 -20.66
CA PRO A 141 -29.22 15.33 -19.54
C PRO A 141 -30.65 15.48 -20.08
N GLU A 142 -31.51 14.50 -19.80
CA GLU A 142 -32.92 14.56 -20.16
C GLU A 142 -33.66 15.56 -19.27
N ASN A 143 -34.45 16.39 -19.93
CA ASN A 143 -35.21 17.49 -19.34
C ASN A 143 -36.03 17.05 -18.13
N SER A 144 -35.92 17.84 -17.06
CA SER A 144 -36.89 17.89 -15.97
C SER A 144 -38.28 18.20 -16.54
N TYR A 145 -39.17 17.21 -16.67
CA TYR A 145 -40.64 17.30 -16.53
C TYR A 145 -41.25 15.93 -16.87
N GLY A 146 -41.94 15.30 -15.91
CA GLY A 146 -42.42 13.92 -15.96
C GLY A 146 -43.22 13.53 -17.21
N GLN A 147 -42.55 12.86 -18.15
CA GLN A 147 -43.17 11.96 -19.11
C GLN A 147 -43.18 10.54 -18.51
N MET A 148 -44.37 9.96 -18.35
CA MET A 148 -44.51 8.54 -18.02
C MET A 148 -43.84 7.71 -19.12
N ARG A 149 -42.62 7.21 -18.86
CA ARG A 149 -41.99 6.17 -19.68
C ARG A 149 -42.80 4.89 -19.48
N LEU A 150 -43.47 4.42 -20.54
CA LEU A 150 -44.11 3.11 -20.55
C LEU A 150 -43.01 2.05 -20.70
N THR A 151 -42.56 1.49 -19.60
CA THR A 151 -41.57 0.41 -19.58
C THR A 151 -42.24 -0.86 -20.11
N ILE A 152 -41.70 -1.42 -21.20
CA ILE A 152 -42.15 -2.71 -21.73
C ILE A 152 -41.69 -3.78 -20.73
N PRO A 153 -42.60 -4.60 -20.16
CA PRO A 153 -42.19 -5.64 -19.23
C PRO A 153 -41.36 -6.70 -19.96
N LEU A 154 -40.34 -7.22 -19.28
CA LEU A 154 -39.54 -8.33 -19.75
C LEU A 154 -40.43 -9.57 -19.91
N ASN A 155 -40.12 -10.36 -20.92
CA ASN A 155 -40.73 -11.66 -21.10
C ASN A 155 -40.10 -12.68 -20.13
N GLN A 156 -40.79 -13.81 -19.94
CA GLN A 156 -40.35 -14.81 -18.96
C GLN A 156 -38.94 -15.37 -19.22
N LYS A 157 -38.54 -15.55 -20.49
CA LYS A 157 -37.21 -16.07 -20.85
C LYS A 157 -36.10 -15.09 -20.42
N GLU A 158 -36.35 -13.79 -20.58
CA GLU A 158 -35.42 -12.74 -20.13
C GLU A 158 -35.33 -12.71 -18.60
N ILE A 159 -36.47 -12.82 -17.90
CA ILE A 159 -36.49 -12.91 -16.42
C ILE A 159 -35.70 -14.13 -15.94
N ASP A 160 -35.92 -15.29 -16.54
CA ASP A 160 -35.20 -16.52 -16.20
C ASP A 160 -33.69 -16.35 -16.40
N THR A 161 -33.29 -15.68 -17.48
CA THR A 161 -31.89 -15.38 -17.78
C THR A 161 -31.26 -14.48 -16.71
N VAL A 162 -31.99 -13.46 -16.25
CA VAL A 162 -31.55 -12.60 -15.14
C VAL A 162 -31.42 -13.39 -13.84
N LEU A 163 -32.37 -14.27 -13.52
CA LEU A 163 -32.30 -15.09 -12.30
C LEU A 163 -31.17 -16.12 -12.32
N ILE A 164 -30.87 -16.70 -13.49
CA ILE A 164 -29.78 -17.70 -13.66
C ILE A 164 -28.39 -17.07 -13.55
N ASN A 165 -28.23 -15.80 -13.94
CA ASN A 165 -26.92 -15.13 -14.01
C ASN A 165 -26.76 -13.98 -12.99
N GLY A 166 -27.80 -13.65 -12.23
CA GLY A 166 -27.83 -12.50 -11.33
C GLY A 166 -27.27 -12.77 -9.94
N GLY A 167 -27.31 -11.73 -9.10
CA GLY A 167 -27.11 -11.81 -7.65
C GLY A 167 -25.76 -11.30 -7.14
N ASN A 168 -24.74 -11.18 -8.00
CA ASN A 168 -23.38 -10.69 -7.68
C ASN A 168 -22.66 -11.31 -6.47
N HIS A 169 -23.20 -12.35 -5.85
CA HIS A 169 -22.58 -12.97 -4.69
C HIS A 169 -21.49 -13.96 -5.11
N ASP A 170 -20.60 -14.24 -4.18
CA ASP A 170 -19.56 -15.22 -4.36
C ASP A 170 -20.11 -16.64 -4.56
N GLY A 171 -19.37 -17.46 -5.31
CA GLY A 171 -19.76 -18.83 -5.67
C GLY A 171 -20.75 -18.94 -6.84
N GLY A 172 -21.17 -17.82 -7.44
CA GLY A 172 -22.11 -17.82 -8.58
C GLY A 172 -23.39 -18.58 -8.22
N ARG A 173 -23.88 -19.51 -9.04
CA ARG A 173 -25.12 -20.25 -8.73
C ARG A 173 -25.02 -21.27 -7.60
N LEU A 174 -23.82 -21.70 -7.21
CA LEU A 174 -23.61 -22.81 -6.26
C LEU A 174 -24.33 -22.62 -4.91
N PRO A 175 -24.20 -21.46 -4.20
CA PRO A 175 -24.94 -21.24 -2.95
C PRO A 175 -26.46 -21.29 -3.13
N LEU A 176 -27.01 -20.81 -4.26
CA LEU A 176 -28.45 -20.90 -4.51
C LEU A 176 -28.90 -22.34 -4.65
N ILE A 177 -28.18 -23.13 -5.45
CA ILE A 177 -28.49 -24.55 -5.65
C ILE A 177 -28.47 -25.28 -4.30
N ALA A 178 -27.45 -25.02 -3.49
CA ALA A 178 -27.29 -25.62 -2.18
C ALA A 178 -28.44 -25.23 -1.24
N GLU A 179 -28.78 -23.95 -1.16
CA GLU A 179 -29.86 -23.45 -0.31
C GLU A 179 -31.23 -24.00 -0.73
N PHE A 180 -31.54 -23.96 -2.03
CA PHE A 180 -32.81 -24.44 -2.58
C PHE A 180 -32.96 -25.96 -2.49
N SER A 181 -31.88 -26.71 -2.26
CA SER A 181 -31.96 -28.15 -1.99
C SER A 181 -32.42 -28.46 -0.56
N LYS A 182 -32.41 -27.52 0.39
CA LYS A 182 -32.75 -27.74 1.82
C LYS A 182 -34.26 -27.92 2.12
N GLU A 183 -35.09 -28.11 1.10
CA GLU A 183 -36.57 -28.22 1.21
C GLU A 183 -37.24 -27.10 2.03
N LYS A 184 -36.63 -25.91 2.08
CA LYS A 184 -37.17 -24.72 2.75
C LYS A 184 -38.43 -24.21 2.04
N THR A 185 -39.26 -23.47 2.77
CA THR A 185 -40.45 -22.84 2.19
C THR A 185 -40.08 -21.73 1.20
N VAL A 186 -40.97 -21.41 0.26
CA VAL A 186 -40.73 -20.35 -0.74
C VAL A 186 -40.55 -18.99 -0.05
N GLU A 187 -41.19 -18.79 1.10
CA GLU A 187 -41.06 -17.61 1.95
C GLU A 187 -39.65 -17.49 2.53
N GLU A 188 -39.10 -18.56 3.11
CA GLU A 188 -37.73 -18.59 3.64
C GLU A 188 -36.68 -18.40 2.53
N LEU A 189 -36.89 -19.05 1.38
CA LEU A 189 -36.03 -18.88 0.21
C LEU A 189 -36.10 -17.46 -0.35
N GLY A 190 -37.26 -16.81 -0.27
CA GLY A 190 -37.42 -15.40 -0.65
C GLY A 190 -36.59 -14.45 0.21
N GLU A 191 -36.61 -14.63 1.54
CA GLU A 191 -35.77 -13.83 2.45
C GLU A 191 -34.28 -14.11 2.21
N TYR A 192 -33.90 -15.37 1.97
CA TYR A 192 -32.53 -15.72 1.60
C TYR A 192 -32.07 -14.99 0.32
N LEU A 193 -32.90 -15.00 -0.73
CA LEU A 193 -32.58 -14.30 -1.98
C LEU A 193 -32.42 -12.79 -1.75
N LYS A 194 -33.28 -12.18 -0.93
CA LYS A 194 -33.22 -10.76 -0.59
C LYS A 194 -31.90 -10.38 0.09
N ASP A 195 -31.38 -11.25 0.96
CA ASP A 195 -30.10 -10.99 1.64
C ASP A 195 -28.89 -11.26 0.73
N THR A 196 -29.04 -12.21 -0.20
CA THR A 196 -27.99 -12.70 -1.10
C THR A 196 -27.81 -11.84 -2.35
N PHE A 197 -28.90 -11.39 -2.98
CA PHE A 197 -28.87 -10.61 -4.21
C PHE A 197 -28.66 -9.13 -3.87
N ARG A 198 -27.49 -8.57 -4.22
CA ARG A 198 -27.12 -7.18 -3.88
C ARG A 198 -26.65 -6.38 -5.09
N GLY A 199 -26.98 -5.08 -5.05
CA GLY A 199 -26.68 -4.11 -6.11
C GLY A 199 -27.42 -4.39 -7.41
N GLY A 200 -26.73 -4.46 -8.55
CA GLY A 200 -27.36 -4.66 -9.86
C GLY A 200 -26.58 -5.50 -10.87
N ASN A 201 -27.21 -5.84 -11.99
CA ASN A 201 -26.59 -6.59 -13.09
C ASN A 201 -27.14 -6.14 -14.44
N GLY A 202 -26.26 -6.10 -15.45
CA GLY A 202 -26.61 -5.83 -16.84
C GLY A 202 -26.26 -7.02 -17.75
N PHE A 203 -27.16 -7.35 -18.68
CA PHE A 203 -26.98 -8.44 -19.63
C PHE A 203 -27.42 -8.04 -21.04
N TYR A 204 -26.66 -8.47 -22.05
CA TYR A 204 -27.10 -8.42 -23.45
C TYR A 204 -27.91 -9.68 -23.81
N ILE A 205 -29.24 -9.58 -23.82
CA ILE A 205 -30.15 -10.67 -24.16
C ILE A 205 -30.73 -10.41 -25.54
N ASP A 206 -30.47 -11.31 -26.50
CA ASP A 206 -30.94 -11.17 -27.89
C ASP A 206 -30.58 -9.77 -28.48
N GLU A 207 -29.34 -9.31 -28.26
CA GLU A 207 -28.77 -7.99 -28.64
C GLU A 207 -29.41 -6.77 -27.96
N ARG A 208 -30.24 -6.97 -26.92
CA ARG A 208 -30.84 -5.89 -26.14
C ARG A 208 -30.22 -5.79 -24.75
N GLU A 209 -30.05 -4.58 -24.28
CA GLU A 209 -29.65 -4.31 -22.90
C GLU A 209 -30.81 -4.59 -21.96
N VAL A 210 -30.54 -5.45 -20.97
CA VAL A 210 -31.46 -5.78 -19.89
C VAL A 210 -30.73 -5.56 -18.58
N SER A 211 -31.33 -4.76 -17.71
CA SER A 211 -30.78 -4.41 -16.40
C SER A 211 -31.67 -4.93 -15.28
N SER A 212 -31.05 -5.26 -14.16
CA SER A 212 -31.72 -5.64 -12.93
C SER A 212 -31.12 -4.94 -11.73
N TRP A 213 -31.97 -4.48 -10.81
CA TRP A 213 -31.56 -3.86 -9.55
C TRP A 213 -32.25 -4.55 -8.36
N TYR A 214 -31.49 -4.90 -7.34
CA TYR A 214 -31.97 -5.67 -6.20
C TYR A 214 -32.28 -4.74 -5.02
N SER A 215 -33.54 -4.67 -4.60
CA SER A 215 -34.01 -3.80 -3.51
C SER A 215 -34.78 -4.57 -2.45
N ASP A 216 -35.10 -3.89 -1.35
CA ASP A 216 -35.96 -4.42 -0.28
C ASP A 216 -37.36 -4.82 -0.79
N LYS A 217 -37.85 -4.17 -1.85
CA LYS A 217 -39.16 -4.44 -2.48
C LYS A 217 -39.13 -5.63 -3.44
N GLY A 218 -37.98 -6.01 -3.97
CA GLY A 218 -37.84 -7.08 -4.96
C GLY A 218 -36.75 -6.81 -6.00
N ILE A 219 -36.81 -7.56 -7.09
CA ILE A 219 -35.92 -7.42 -8.23
C ILE A 219 -36.57 -6.49 -9.24
N HIS A 220 -36.03 -5.29 -9.40
CA HIS A 220 -36.42 -4.37 -10.44
C HIS A 220 -35.81 -4.81 -11.77
N LEU A 221 -36.59 -4.75 -12.84
CA LEU A 221 -36.24 -5.24 -14.16
C LEU A 221 -36.64 -4.23 -15.22
N ALA A 222 -35.72 -3.93 -16.13
CA ALA A 222 -35.95 -3.00 -17.23
C ALA A 222 -35.10 -3.35 -18.46
N TYR A 223 -35.52 -2.83 -19.60
CA TYR A 223 -34.65 -2.73 -20.77
C TYR A 223 -33.80 -1.45 -20.66
N GLY A 224 -32.55 -1.53 -21.10
CA GLY A 224 -31.57 -0.45 -21.06
C GLY A 224 -30.51 -0.64 -19.97
N THR A 225 -29.84 0.45 -19.61
CA THR A 225 -28.68 0.49 -18.71
C THR A 225 -29.04 0.73 -17.23
N SER A 226 -30.30 1.01 -16.90
CA SER A 226 -30.78 1.25 -15.53
C SER A 226 -32.13 0.56 -15.28
N ALA A 227 -32.30 -0.02 -14.10
CA ALA A 227 -33.50 -0.64 -13.57
C ALA A 227 -33.95 -0.02 -12.22
N ARG A 228 -33.22 0.94 -11.65
CA ARG A 228 -33.54 1.53 -10.33
C ARG A 228 -34.72 2.52 -10.36
N GLU A 229 -35.24 2.88 -11.54
CA GLU A 229 -36.36 3.83 -11.67
C GLU A 229 -37.69 3.28 -11.09
N ASP A 230 -38.53 4.19 -10.57
CA ASP A 230 -39.83 3.86 -9.94
C ASP A 230 -40.87 3.19 -10.87
N ASN A 231 -40.67 3.27 -12.19
CA ASN A 231 -41.61 2.76 -13.20
C ASN A 231 -41.19 1.38 -13.77
N THR A 232 -40.27 0.69 -13.13
CA THR A 232 -39.74 -0.60 -13.61
C THR A 232 -40.61 -1.79 -13.21
N GLN A 233 -40.44 -2.91 -13.90
CA GLN A 233 -41.12 -4.15 -13.54
C GLN A 233 -40.48 -4.70 -12.27
N ILE A 234 -41.26 -4.89 -11.21
CA ILE A 234 -40.75 -5.43 -9.94
C ILE A 234 -41.20 -6.89 -9.81
N LEU A 235 -40.25 -7.80 -9.70
CA LEU A 235 -40.46 -9.20 -9.34
C LEU A 235 -40.28 -9.36 -7.83
N SER A 236 -41.32 -9.83 -7.13
CA SER A 236 -41.22 -10.02 -5.68
C SER A 236 -40.22 -11.13 -5.32
N TRP A 237 -39.60 -11.06 -4.15
CA TRP A 237 -38.66 -12.09 -3.69
C TRP A 237 -39.29 -13.48 -3.60
N ARG A 238 -40.56 -13.55 -3.19
CA ARG A 238 -41.35 -14.79 -3.20
C ARG A 238 -41.50 -15.36 -4.62
N ASP A 239 -41.83 -14.52 -5.58
CA ASP A 239 -42.02 -14.95 -6.97
C ASP A 239 -40.69 -15.34 -7.63
N ALA A 240 -39.60 -14.63 -7.32
CA ALA A 240 -38.25 -15.00 -7.71
C ALA A 240 -37.85 -16.38 -7.17
N ALA A 241 -38.08 -16.63 -5.87
CA ALA A 241 -37.83 -17.93 -5.25
C ALA A 241 -38.72 -19.03 -5.84
N SER A 242 -40.00 -18.76 -6.07
CA SER A 242 -40.89 -19.69 -6.76
C SER A 242 -40.35 -20.02 -8.15
N ARG A 243 -39.87 -19.01 -8.89
CA ARG A 243 -39.39 -19.20 -10.25
C ARG A 243 -38.08 -19.99 -10.30
N ILE A 244 -37.12 -19.70 -9.43
CA ILE A 244 -35.86 -20.46 -9.34
C ILE A 244 -36.14 -21.92 -8.99
N ASN A 245 -37.06 -22.20 -8.06
CA ASN A 245 -37.51 -23.56 -7.75
C ASN A 245 -38.06 -24.29 -8.98
N GLU A 246 -38.92 -23.63 -9.76
CA GLU A 246 -39.45 -24.22 -10.99
C GLU A 246 -38.37 -24.51 -12.04
N LEU A 247 -37.34 -23.67 -12.14
CA LEU A 247 -36.22 -23.86 -13.06
C LEU A 247 -35.31 -25.01 -12.61
N LEU A 248 -35.08 -25.15 -11.30
CA LEU A 248 -34.35 -26.29 -10.72
C LEU A 248 -35.10 -27.61 -10.95
N ASP A 249 -36.42 -27.63 -10.71
CA ASP A 249 -37.28 -28.80 -10.91
C ASP A 249 -37.33 -29.26 -12.37
N ARG A 250 -37.23 -28.31 -13.30
CA ARG A 250 -37.17 -28.60 -14.74
C ARG A 250 -35.77 -28.94 -15.24
N GLY A 251 -34.74 -28.75 -14.42
CA GLY A 251 -33.34 -28.92 -14.82
C GLY A 251 -32.88 -27.84 -15.81
N GLU A 252 -33.41 -26.62 -15.70
CA GLU A 252 -33.10 -25.48 -16.57
C GLU A 252 -32.18 -24.44 -15.88
N PHE A 253 -31.94 -24.56 -14.57
CA PHE A 253 -31.17 -23.59 -13.78
C PHE A 253 -29.66 -23.86 -13.73
N ALA A 254 -29.27 -25.14 -13.67
CA ALA A 254 -27.89 -25.56 -13.41
C ALA A 254 -27.53 -26.81 -14.23
N THR A 255 -26.22 -27.01 -14.44
CA THR A 255 -25.63 -28.19 -15.07
C THR A 255 -25.42 -29.32 -14.06
N ASN A 256 -25.20 -30.56 -14.54
CA ASN A 256 -24.94 -31.70 -13.65
C ASN A 256 -23.67 -31.53 -12.80
N VAL A 257 -22.69 -30.78 -13.30
CA VAL A 257 -21.45 -30.47 -12.57
C VAL A 257 -21.76 -29.53 -11.41
N GLU A 258 -22.46 -28.43 -11.67
CA GLU A 258 -22.84 -27.45 -10.63
C GLU A 258 -23.75 -28.06 -9.55
N LEU A 259 -24.66 -28.96 -9.92
CA LEU A 259 -25.50 -29.66 -8.94
C LEU A 259 -24.69 -30.52 -7.95
N LEU A 260 -23.58 -31.12 -8.41
CA LEU A 260 -22.66 -31.87 -7.55
C LEU A 260 -21.79 -30.93 -6.72
N GLU A 261 -21.19 -29.92 -7.36
CA GLU A 261 -20.31 -28.94 -6.72
C GLU A 261 -21.04 -28.13 -5.64
N ALA A 262 -22.32 -27.80 -5.84
CA ALA A 262 -23.10 -27.06 -4.85
C ALA A 262 -23.23 -27.79 -3.51
N GLN A 263 -23.22 -29.12 -3.51
CA GLN A 263 -23.27 -29.91 -2.27
C GLN A 263 -21.96 -29.83 -1.48
N ASP A 264 -20.84 -29.69 -2.19
CA ASP A 264 -19.52 -29.55 -1.60
C ASP A 264 -19.24 -28.09 -1.20
N TYR A 265 -19.74 -27.12 -1.97
CA TYR A 265 -19.56 -25.68 -1.76
C TYR A 265 -19.86 -25.22 -0.32
N GLU A 266 -21.04 -25.54 0.23
CA GLU A 266 -21.38 -25.12 1.60
C GLU A 266 -20.45 -25.75 2.63
N ARG A 267 -20.03 -26.99 2.38
CA ARG A 267 -19.19 -27.75 3.29
C ARG A 267 -17.76 -27.23 3.25
N ASP A 268 -17.26 -26.88 2.07
CA ASP A 268 -15.96 -26.26 1.88
C ASP A 268 -15.92 -24.89 2.59
N ARG A 269 -16.91 -24.04 2.36
CA ARG A 269 -17.04 -22.74 3.03
C ARG A 269 -17.19 -22.85 4.56
N ASN A 270 -17.94 -23.84 5.04
CA ASN A 270 -18.06 -24.12 6.48
C ASN A 270 -16.72 -24.62 7.04
N SER A 271 -15.97 -25.41 6.27
CA SER A 271 -14.66 -25.95 6.67
C SER A 271 -13.60 -24.86 6.75
N GLU A 272 -13.55 -23.96 5.77
CA GLU A 272 -12.69 -22.77 5.81
C GLU A 272 -12.99 -21.91 7.04
N SER A 273 -14.28 -21.60 7.26
CA SER A 273 -14.69 -20.77 8.39
C SER A 273 -14.33 -21.41 9.74
N LEU A 274 -14.51 -22.73 9.85
CA LEU A 274 -14.13 -23.48 11.03
C LEU A 274 -12.61 -23.53 11.20
N TRP A 275 -11.86 -23.68 10.10
CA TRP A 275 -10.41 -23.69 10.10
C TRP A 275 -9.85 -22.37 10.63
N TYR A 276 -10.24 -21.22 10.06
CA TYR A 276 -9.80 -19.91 10.54
C TYR A 276 -10.15 -19.68 12.03
N LEU A 277 -11.39 -20.00 12.42
CA LEU A 277 -11.81 -19.88 13.82
C LEU A 277 -10.95 -20.73 14.76
N THR A 278 -10.64 -21.96 14.38
CA THR A 278 -9.84 -22.87 15.21
C THR A 278 -8.36 -22.46 15.30
N HIS A 279 -7.85 -21.75 14.29
CA HIS A 279 -6.49 -21.22 14.26
C HIS A 279 -6.35 -19.91 15.06
N ASP A 280 -7.46 -19.17 15.23
CA ASP A 280 -7.52 -17.94 16.00
C ASP A 280 -7.86 -18.14 17.49
N LEU A 281 -7.85 -19.38 17.98
CA LEU A 281 -7.98 -19.66 19.42
C LEU A 281 -6.82 -19.01 20.21
N SER A 282 -7.15 -18.38 21.33
CA SER A 282 -6.17 -17.89 22.30
C SER A 282 -5.52 -19.03 23.09
N GLU A 283 -4.55 -18.71 23.95
CA GLU A 283 -3.97 -19.69 24.87
C GLU A 283 -5.06 -20.28 25.78
N GLU A 284 -5.95 -19.44 26.30
CA GLU A 284 -7.12 -19.82 27.10
C GLU A 284 -8.05 -20.77 26.32
N GLY A 285 -8.32 -20.47 25.05
CA GLY A 285 -9.15 -21.31 24.19
C GLY A 285 -8.54 -22.70 23.96
N ILE A 286 -7.23 -22.78 23.81
CA ILE A 286 -6.48 -24.03 23.64
C ILE A 286 -6.44 -24.82 24.96
N GLU A 287 -6.23 -24.15 26.10
CA GLU A 287 -6.22 -24.78 27.44
C GLU A 287 -7.57 -25.39 27.81
N GLN A 288 -8.67 -24.73 27.47
CA GLN A 288 -10.03 -25.29 27.62
C GLN A 288 -10.29 -26.48 26.69
N GLY A 289 -9.39 -26.73 25.75
CA GLY A 289 -9.40 -27.85 24.84
C GLY A 289 -10.48 -27.77 23.77
N TYR A 290 -10.84 -26.57 23.33
CA TYR A 290 -11.73 -26.40 22.19
C TYR A 290 -11.05 -26.93 20.93
N PHE A 291 -11.78 -27.77 20.18
CA PHE A 291 -11.36 -28.31 18.88
C PHE A 291 -10.04 -29.12 18.85
N ASN A 292 -9.46 -29.50 20.00
CA ASN A 292 -8.21 -30.30 20.11
C ASN A 292 -8.20 -31.63 19.33
N SER A 293 -9.38 -32.14 18.97
CA SER A 293 -9.55 -33.38 18.21
C SER A 293 -9.46 -33.22 16.69
N PHE A 294 -9.46 -31.99 16.17
CA PHE A 294 -9.28 -31.78 14.74
C PHE A 294 -7.83 -32.09 14.37
N GLU A 295 -7.63 -32.97 13.41
CA GLU A 295 -6.29 -33.34 12.94
C GLU A 295 -5.60 -32.09 12.38
N ARG A 296 -4.43 -31.76 12.93
CA ARG A 296 -3.59 -30.64 12.47
C ARG A 296 -2.45 -31.19 11.60
N GLY A 297 -2.20 -30.57 10.44
CA GLY A 297 -1.09 -30.87 9.53
C GLY A 297 -1.47 -30.80 8.05
N GLY A 298 -0.80 -29.92 7.29
CA GLY A 298 -0.99 -29.74 5.84
C GLY A 298 -1.24 -28.29 5.41
N GLY A 299 -1.57 -27.39 6.36
CA GLY A 299 -1.83 -25.99 6.06
C GLY A 299 -3.03 -25.77 5.13
N PHE A 300 -3.28 -24.51 4.79
CA PHE A 300 -4.28 -24.13 3.80
C PHE A 300 -3.72 -24.34 2.38
N PRO A 301 -4.48 -24.91 1.43
CA PRO A 301 -5.88 -25.32 1.48
C PRO A 301 -6.11 -26.84 1.74
N GLU A 302 -5.05 -27.58 2.09
CA GLU A 302 -5.15 -29.04 2.26
C GLU A 302 -6.00 -29.44 3.47
N GLU A 303 -5.86 -28.70 4.58
CA GLU A 303 -6.61 -28.98 5.81
C GLU A 303 -8.10 -28.66 5.68
N THR A 304 -8.46 -27.59 4.98
CA THR A 304 -9.87 -27.23 4.73
C THR A 304 -10.55 -28.28 3.86
N LYS A 305 -9.87 -28.77 2.81
CA LYS A 305 -10.35 -29.88 1.97
C LYS A 305 -10.53 -31.18 2.77
N ARG A 306 -9.60 -31.52 3.66
CA ARG A 306 -9.74 -32.70 4.55
C ARG A 306 -10.90 -32.56 5.52
N LEU A 307 -11.06 -31.38 6.11
CA LEU A 307 -12.16 -31.10 7.01
C LEU A 307 -13.51 -31.19 6.29
N SER A 308 -13.60 -30.66 5.07
CA SER A 308 -14.79 -30.81 4.24
C SER A 308 -15.10 -32.27 3.95
N GLU A 309 -14.10 -33.06 3.53
CA GLU A 309 -14.30 -34.49 3.31
C GLU A 309 -14.77 -35.23 4.58
N ALA A 310 -14.22 -34.88 5.75
CA ALA A 310 -14.63 -35.46 7.03
C ALA A 310 -16.08 -35.10 7.41
N LEU A 311 -16.52 -33.87 7.11
CA LEU A 311 -17.90 -33.40 7.36
C LEU A 311 -18.95 -34.14 6.50
N LYS A 312 -18.56 -34.91 5.47
CA LYS A 312 -19.49 -35.82 4.77
C LYS A 312 -20.02 -36.93 5.67
N ASN A 313 -19.27 -37.32 6.71
CA ASN A 313 -19.68 -38.37 7.62
C ASN A 313 -20.68 -37.80 8.67
N PRO A 314 -21.94 -38.29 8.72
CA PRO A 314 -22.95 -37.75 9.63
C PRO A 314 -22.57 -37.83 11.11
N GLU A 315 -21.83 -38.86 11.52
CA GLU A 315 -21.39 -38.99 12.92
C GLU A 315 -20.29 -37.98 13.27
N TYR A 316 -19.38 -37.72 12.33
CA TYR A 316 -18.35 -36.69 12.49
C TYR A 316 -18.95 -35.28 12.48
N LEU A 317 -19.94 -35.02 11.63
CA LEU A 317 -20.68 -33.76 11.60
C LEU A 317 -21.37 -33.49 12.95
N LYS A 318 -22.11 -34.47 13.49
CA LYS A 318 -22.76 -34.34 14.81
C LYS A 318 -21.75 -34.09 15.93
N GLU A 319 -20.62 -34.79 15.91
CA GLU A 319 -19.56 -34.56 16.88
C GLU A 319 -18.97 -33.15 16.77
N THR A 320 -18.81 -32.65 15.54
CA THR A 320 -18.33 -31.30 15.24
C THR A 320 -19.32 -30.25 15.74
N ILE A 321 -20.61 -30.40 15.45
CA ILE A 321 -21.68 -29.51 15.95
C ILE A 321 -21.67 -29.47 17.48
N ARG A 322 -21.56 -30.64 18.15
CA ARG A 322 -21.50 -30.71 19.61
C ARG A 322 -20.26 -30.02 20.21
N LYS A 323 -19.10 -30.16 19.56
CA LYS A 323 -17.89 -29.44 19.97
C LYS A 323 -18.03 -27.93 19.77
N TYR A 324 -18.64 -27.53 18.66
CA TYR A 324 -18.92 -26.14 18.36
C TYR A 324 -19.91 -25.53 19.37
N GLU A 325 -20.94 -26.27 19.76
CA GLU A 325 -21.89 -25.84 20.80
C GLU A 325 -21.19 -25.58 22.13
N ARG A 326 -20.30 -26.50 22.56
CA ARG A 326 -19.45 -26.31 23.75
C ARG A 326 -18.57 -25.07 23.64
N PHE A 327 -17.96 -24.84 22.48
CA PHE A 327 -17.18 -23.63 22.22
C PHE A 327 -18.04 -22.37 22.30
N LEU A 328 -19.23 -22.37 21.70
CA LEU A 328 -20.11 -21.21 21.66
C LEU A 328 -20.63 -20.83 23.05
N GLU A 329 -20.90 -21.82 23.91
CA GLU A 329 -21.23 -21.60 25.33
C GLU A 329 -20.06 -20.96 26.07
N GLY A 330 -18.85 -21.51 25.92
CA GLY A 330 -17.64 -20.95 26.52
C GLY A 330 -17.27 -19.56 26.01
N TYR A 331 -17.47 -19.28 24.72
CA TYR A 331 -17.22 -17.96 24.12
C TYR A 331 -18.19 -16.88 24.62
N LYS A 332 -19.43 -17.28 24.96
CA LYS A 332 -20.41 -16.37 25.58
C LYS A 332 -20.03 -16.01 27.02
N GLU A 333 -19.40 -16.93 27.74
CA GLU A 333 -18.93 -16.71 29.10
C GLU A 333 -17.61 -15.92 29.15
N ASN A 334 -16.67 -16.27 28.27
CA ASN A 334 -15.38 -15.62 28.13
C ASN A 334 -15.07 -15.38 26.66
N ARG A 335 -15.04 -14.11 26.24
CA ARG A 335 -14.73 -13.76 24.85
C ARG A 335 -13.25 -13.96 24.53
N ASP A 336 -12.37 -13.94 25.52
CA ASP A 336 -10.92 -14.03 25.36
C ASP A 336 -10.44 -15.41 24.89
N VAL A 337 -11.34 -16.39 24.72
CA VAL A 337 -11.03 -17.69 24.09
C VAL A 337 -10.66 -17.59 22.60
N LEU A 338 -10.95 -16.45 21.97
CA LEU A 338 -10.50 -16.11 20.61
C LEU A 338 -9.61 -14.87 20.65
N ARG A 339 -8.54 -14.88 19.85
CA ARG A 339 -7.65 -13.72 19.65
C ARG A 339 -8.34 -12.60 18.88
N PHE A 340 -9.22 -12.96 17.95
CA PHE A 340 -9.96 -12.02 17.12
C PHE A 340 -11.46 -12.31 17.13
N HIS A 341 -12.29 -11.26 17.19
CA HIS A 341 -13.74 -11.36 17.36
C HIS A 341 -14.57 -11.06 16.11
N TYR A 342 -13.93 -11.05 14.94
CA TYR A 342 -14.61 -10.80 13.67
C TYR A 342 -15.40 -12.01 13.15
N HIS A 343 -15.13 -13.20 13.68
CA HIS A 343 -15.78 -14.44 13.28
C HIS A 343 -17.29 -14.38 13.53
N LYS A 344 -18.08 -14.77 12.53
CA LYS A 344 -19.55 -14.86 12.64
C LYS A 344 -19.96 -16.15 13.34
N VAL A 345 -19.63 -16.27 14.63
CA VAL A 345 -19.70 -17.53 15.40
C VAL A 345 -21.09 -18.16 15.44
N ASP A 346 -22.16 -17.36 15.57
CA ASP A 346 -23.53 -17.89 15.57
C ASP A 346 -23.98 -18.31 14.16
N SER A 347 -23.62 -17.55 13.12
CA SER A 347 -23.93 -17.88 11.72
C SER A 347 -23.26 -19.18 11.29
N LEU A 348 -21.97 -19.36 11.63
CA LEU A 348 -21.26 -20.61 11.38
C LEU A 348 -21.89 -21.80 12.11
N TYR A 349 -22.33 -21.62 13.36
CA TYR A 349 -23.06 -22.67 14.08
C TYR A 349 -24.35 -23.08 13.38
N GLN A 350 -25.13 -22.11 12.89
CA GLN A 350 -26.35 -22.39 12.13
C GLN A 350 -26.03 -23.14 10.83
N ARG A 351 -25.07 -22.65 10.05
CA ARG A 351 -24.64 -23.28 8.79
C ARG A 351 -24.16 -24.72 8.98
N LEU A 352 -23.46 -25.02 10.08
CA LEU A 352 -23.05 -26.39 10.42
C LEU A 352 -24.26 -27.29 10.70
N LYS A 353 -25.26 -26.81 11.44
CA LYS A 353 -26.51 -27.57 11.67
C LYS A 353 -27.31 -27.78 10.38
N GLU A 354 -27.29 -26.81 9.47
CA GLU A 354 -27.98 -26.93 8.18
C GLU A 354 -27.36 -27.99 7.25
N LEU A 355 -26.13 -28.43 7.51
CA LEU A 355 -25.56 -29.60 6.82
C LEU A 355 -26.29 -30.90 7.16
N GLU A 356 -27.03 -30.97 8.28
CA GLU A 356 -27.85 -32.14 8.65
C GLU A 356 -29.22 -32.17 7.95
N LEU A 357 -29.63 -31.08 7.30
CA LEU A 357 -30.93 -31.02 6.64
C LEU A 357 -30.99 -31.96 5.43
N PRO A 358 -32.13 -32.66 5.20
CA PRO A 358 -32.31 -33.47 4.00
C PRO A 358 -32.23 -32.59 2.76
N ARG A 359 -31.62 -33.13 1.70
CA ARG A 359 -31.39 -32.41 0.45
C ARG A 359 -32.25 -33.03 -0.66
N LYS A 360 -33.02 -32.20 -1.34
CA LYS A 360 -33.74 -32.55 -2.56
C LYS A 360 -32.74 -32.71 -3.71
N GLU A 361 -32.76 -33.87 -4.37
CA GLU A 361 -31.96 -34.12 -5.55
C GLU A 361 -32.64 -33.52 -6.79
N TYR A 362 -31.87 -32.73 -7.55
CA TYR A 362 -32.29 -32.19 -8.84
C TYR A 362 -31.64 -32.98 -9.99
N SER A 363 -32.31 -33.04 -11.14
CA SER A 363 -31.79 -33.70 -12.34
C SER A 363 -31.85 -32.75 -13.52
N THR A 364 -30.79 -32.70 -14.32
CA THR A 364 -30.68 -31.80 -15.48
C THR A 364 -30.12 -32.50 -16.70
N ASN A 365 -30.58 -32.08 -17.88
CA ASN A 365 -30.03 -32.49 -19.16
C ASN A 365 -29.12 -31.41 -19.77
N LEU A 366 -28.90 -30.30 -19.06
CA LEU A 366 -28.01 -29.23 -19.51
C LEU A 366 -26.55 -29.67 -19.44
N THR A 367 -25.88 -29.62 -20.58
CA THR A 367 -24.43 -29.82 -20.69
C THR A 367 -23.65 -28.51 -20.56
N GLU A 368 -24.23 -27.41 -21.02
CA GLU A 368 -23.66 -26.06 -20.92
C GLU A 368 -24.82 -25.06 -20.81
N LEU A 369 -24.60 -23.96 -20.09
CA LEU A 369 -25.54 -22.85 -20.00
C LEU A 369 -25.37 -21.89 -21.17
N THR A 370 -26.45 -21.20 -21.54
CA THR A 370 -26.35 -20.15 -22.56
C THR A 370 -25.49 -19.02 -22.00
N LYS A 371 -24.33 -18.78 -22.61
CA LYS A 371 -23.45 -17.67 -22.24
C LYS A 371 -24.12 -16.36 -22.64
N VAL A 372 -24.29 -15.48 -21.66
CA VAL A 372 -24.84 -14.14 -21.85
C VAL A 372 -23.72 -13.16 -21.55
N LYS A 373 -23.55 -12.13 -22.38
CA LYS A 373 -22.51 -11.13 -22.17
C LYS A 373 -22.99 -10.14 -21.11
N PRO A 374 -22.33 -10.02 -19.94
CA PRO A 374 -22.68 -9.04 -18.94
C PRO A 374 -22.11 -7.65 -19.25
N PHE A 375 -22.67 -6.63 -18.63
CA PHE A 375 -22.14 -5.26 -18.61
C PHE A 375 -22.41 -4.59 -17.26
N ILE A 376 -21.62 -3.55 -16.94
CA ILE A 376 -21.80 -2.74 -15.73
C ILE A 376 -22.91 -1.72 -15.98
N THR A 377 -23.99 -1.78 -15.20
CA THR A 377 -25.15 -0.89 -15.34
C THR A 377 -24.87 0.52 -14.81
N GLU A 378 -25.66 1.50 -15.25
CA GLU A 378 -25.62 2.86 -14.69
C GLU A 378 -25.93 2.87 -13.19
N ASP A 379 -26.82 1.98 -12.74
CA ASP A 379 -27.15 1.86 -11.32
C ASP A 379 -25.97 1.37 -10.47
N GLU A 380 -25.21 0.40 -10.99
CA GLU A 380 -23.97 -0.09 -10.36
C GLU A 380 -22.89 1.01 -10.32
N VAL A 381 -22.76 1.82 -11.39
CA VAL A 381 -21.86 2.98 -11.41
C VAL A 381 -22.26 3.98 -10.32
N LEU A 382 -23.53 4.34 -10.26
CA LEU A 382 -24.06 5.29 -9.27
C LEU A 382 -23.91 4.77 -7.82
N GLU A 383 -24.07 3.47 -7.60
CA GLU A 383 -23.83 2.84 -6.30
C GLU A 383 -22.35 2.84 -5.92
N SER A 384 -21.43 2.62 -6.87
CA SER A 384 -19.99 2.72 -6.59
C SER A 384 -19.64 4.15 -6.18
N LEU A 385 -20.09 5.15 -6.95
CA LEU A 385 -19.80 6.55 -6.68
C LEU A 385 -20.42 7.05 -5.37
N SER A 386 -21.58 6.52 -4.96
CA SER A 386 -22.21 6.92 -3.69
C SER A 386 -21.40 6.49 -2.45
N ARG A 387 -20.40 5.61 -2.59
CA ARG A 387 -19.45 5.26 -1.52
C ARG A 387 -18.44 6.37 -1.23
N GLY A 388 -18.24 7.29 -2.16
CA GLY A 388 -17.30 8.41 -2.02
C GLY A 388 -15.84 8.00 -2.24
N SER A 389 -14.92 8.91 -1.91
CA SER A 389 -13.48 8.79 -2.20
C SER A 389 -12.72 7.75 -1.38
N GLY A 390 -13.34 7.11 -0.39
CA GLY A 390 -12.65 6.21 0.55
C GLY A 390 -11.75 6.92 1.57
N ILE A 391 -11.63 8.25 1.50
CA ILE A 391 -10.94 9.08 2.51
C ILE A 391 -11.89 9.36 3.68
N ASP A 392 -11.36 9.39 4.90
CA ASP A 392 -12.12 9.76 6.10
C ASP A 392 -12.85 11.09 5.89
N ARG A 393 -14.16 11.09 6.16
CA ARG A 393 -15.10 12.21 5.92
C ARG A 393 -15.11 12.76 4.48
N GLY A 394 -14.65 12.00 3.49
CA GLY A 394 -14.60 12.42 2.09
C GLY A 394 -15.97 12.75 1.51
N LYS A 395 -17.01 11.97 1.84
CA LYS A 395 -18.40 12.25 1.41
C LYS A 395 -18.91 13.62 1.89
N GLU A 396 -18.58 14.00 3.12
CA GLU A 396 -18.98 15.28 3.70
C GLU A 396 -18.30 16.43 2.97
N ARG A 397 -16.99 16.33 2.71
CA ARG A 397 -16.23 17.32 1.94
C ARG A 397 -16.74 17.45 0.51
N ILE A 398 -16.94 16.33 -0.19
CA ILE A 398 -17.52 16.31 -1.54
C ILE A 398 -18.89 17.00 -1.55
N THR A 399 -19.76 16.67 -0.60
CA THR A 399 -21.10 17.28 -0.54
C THR A 399 -21.05 18.77 -0.22
N LYS A 400 -20.20 19.18 0.72
CA LYS A 400 -20.02 20.59 1.07
C LYS A 400 -19.54 21.38 -0.14
N PHE A 401 -18.51 20.88 -0.83
CA PHE A 401 -17.98 21.49 -2.04
C PHE A 401 -19.05 21.55 -3.14
N PHE A 402 -19.78 20.47 -3.39
CA PHE A 402 -20.76 20.42 -4.47
C PHE A 402 -22.01 21.29 -4.24
N LYS A 403 -22.32 21.64 -2.98
CA LYS A 403 -23.40 22.59 -2.61
C LYS A 403 -23.02 24.05 -2.86
N GLU A 404 -21.74 24.36 -2.96
CA GLU A 404 -21.26 25.70 -3.29
C GLU A 404 -21.34 25.95 -4.81
N ASN A 405 -21.31 27.23 -5.22
CA ASN A 405 -21.40 27.62 -6.62
C ASN A 405 -20.05 27.42 -7.35
N HIS A 406 -19.74 26.18 -7.68
CA HIS A 406 -18.56 25.80 -8.48
C HIS A 406 -18.95 25.36 -9.89
N THR A 407 -18.07 25.61 -10.85
CA THR A 407 -18.19 25.09 -12.22
C THR A 407 -17.94 23.59 -12.25
N LEU A 408 -18.41 22.93 -13.30
CA LEU A 408 -18.20 21.48 -13.47
C LEU A 408 -16.71 21.11 -13.53
N GLN A 409 -15.85 22.00 -14.03
CA GLN A 409 -14.41 21.79 -14.09
C GLN A 409 -13.76 21.89 -12.70
N GLU A 410 -14.17 22.85 -11.88
CA GLU A 410 -13.69 22.99 -10.50
C GLU A 410 -14.11 21.79 -9.66
N LYS A 411 -15.35 21.31 -9.82
CA LYS A 411 -15.82 20.06 -9.21
C LYS A 411 -15.00 18.85 -9.64
N ALA A 412 -14.69 18.73 -10.93
CA ALA A 412 -13.86 17.64 -11.46
C ALA A 412 -12.43 17.67 -10.90
N ASN A 413 -11.82 18.85 -10.83
CA ASN A 413 -10.47 19.02 -10.25
C ASN A 413 -10.47 18.69 -8.75
N PHE A 414 -11.47 19.16 -8.01
CA PHE A 414 -11.65 18.82 -6.60
C PHE A 414 -11.75 17.32 -6.40
N LEU A 415 -12.58 16.61 -7.18
CA LEU A 415 -12.71 15.15 -7.09
C LEU A 415 -11.40 14.43 -7.42
N LYS A 416 -10.66 14.90 -8.43
CA LYS A 416 -9.35 14.33 -8.77
C LYS A 416 -8.39 14.38 -7.59
N ASP A 417 -8.34 15.51 -6.89
CA ASP A 417 -7.45 15.69 -5.75
C ASP A 417 -7.95 14.94 -4.50
N GLU A 418 -9.28 14.87 -4.33
CA GLU A 418 -9.95 14.17 -3.23
C GLU A 418 -9.91 12.64 -3.35
N TYR A 419 -9.86 12.09 -4.56
CA TYR A 419 -9.66 10.64 -4.77
C TYR A 419 -8.17 10.28 -4.87
N GLY A 420 -7.35 11.14 -5.47
CA GLY A 420 -5.92 10.88 -5.66
C GLY A 420 -5.63 9.72 -6.61
N ILE A 421 -4.64 8.89 -6.26
CA ILE A 421 -4.29 7.67 -7.00
C ILE A 421 -4.55 6.50 -6.06
N GLY A 422 -5.40 5.58 -6.50
CA GLY A 422 -5.82 4.48 -5.65
C GLY A 422 -6.85 3.59 -6.30
N GLY A 423 -7.40 2.70 -5.50
CA GLY A 423 -8.38 1.73 -5.94
C GLY A 423 -8.67 0.72 -4.85
N HIS A 424 -9.69 -0.10 -5.06
CA HIS A 424 -10.00 -1.20 -4.18
C HIS A 424 -10.68 -2.33 -4.93
N SER A 425 -10.54 -3.54 -4.40
CA SER A 425 -11.26 -4.71 -4.90
C SER A 425 -12.69 -4.78 -4.35
N HIS A 426 -13.49 -5.65 -4.96
CA HIS A 426 -14.91 -5.86 -4.70
C HIS A 426 -15.74 -4.57 -4.84
N ALA A 427 -15.39 -3.73 -5.81
CA ALA A 427 -15.90 -2.38 -5.90
C ALA A 427 -17.31 -2.26 -6.46
N ILE A 428 -17.79 -3.20 -7.26
CA ILE A 428 -19.04 -3.03 -8.00
C ILE A 428 -20.11 -3.92 -7.41
N SER A 429 -21.08 -3.33 -6.70
CA SER A 429 -22.30 -4.01 -6.25
C SER A 429 -22.09 -5.34 -5.53
N GLY A 430 -21.01 -5.45 -4.76
CA GLY A 430 -20.66 -6.67 -4.00
C GLY A 430 -20.13 -7.82 -4.85
N ALA A 431 -19.93 -7.62 -6.16
CA ALA A 431 -19.39 -8.62 -7.07
C ALA A 431 -17.95 -8.98 -6.73
N MET A 432 -17.70 -10.26 -6.46
CA MET A 432 -16.33 -10.76 -6.29
C MET A 432 -15.57 -10.74 -7.63
N GLY A 433 -14.32 -10.29 -7.63
CA GLY A 433 -13.58 -10.01 -8.87
C GLY A 433 -14.16 -8.81 -9.64
N SER A 434 -14.55 -7.78 -8.91
CA SER A 434 -14.76 -6.44 -9.46
C SER A 434 -13.80 -5.48 -8.80
N ASP A 435 -13.26 -4.52 -9.54
CA ASP A 435 -12.22 -3.62 -9.06
C ASP A 435 -12.54 -2.19 -9.48
N GLU A 436 -12.22 -1.26 -8.60
CA GLU A 436 -12.17 0.16 -8.92
C GLU A 436 -10.72 0.61 -8.91
N TRP A 437 -10.34 1.37 -9.93
CA TRP A 437 -9.06 2.05 -10.00
C TRP A 437 -9.27 3.50 -10.39
N HIS A 438 -8.62 4.44 -9.71
CA HIS A 438 -8.70 5.85 -10.05
C HIS A 438 -7.32 6.50 -10.06
N ASP A 439 -7.12 7.40 -11.01
CA ASP A 439 -5.89 8.15 -11.21
C ASP A 439 -6.17 9.59 -11.69
N ALA A 440 -5.11 10.31 -12.07
CA ALA A 440 -5.23 11.68 -12.57
C ALA A 440 -6.14 11.83 -13.82
N LYS A 441 -6.42 10.75 -14.56
CA LYS A 441 -7.26 10.75 -15.76
C LYS A 441 -8.72 10.49 -15.45
N GLY A 442 -9.03 9.69 -14.43
CA GLY A 442 -10.40 9.37 -14.06
C GLY A 442 -10.53 8.11 -13.22
N LEU A 443 -11.73 7.57 -13.16
CA LEU A 443 -12.12 6.39 -12.41
C LEU A 443 -12.50 5.27 -13.38
N LYS A 444 -11.93 4.09 -13.18
CA LYS A 444 -12.12 2.88 -13.96
C LYS A 444 -12.79 1.82 -13.10
N LEU A 445 -13.90 1.28 -13.58
CA LEU A 445 -14.64 0.18 -12.98
C LEU A 445 -14.48 -1.07 -13.83
N GLN A 446 -14.12 -2.18 -13.19
CA GLN A 446 -13.89 -3.47 -13.82
C GLN A 446 -14.72 -4.54 -13.12
N LYS A 447 -15.26 -5.48 -13.89
CA LYS A 447 -16.03 -6.62 -13.39
C LYS A 447 -15.73 -7.82 -14.29
N ASN A 448 -15.57 -9.00 -13.68
CA ASN A 448 -15.33 -10.23 -14.43
C ASN A 448 -16.34 -10.41 -15.59
N ASP A 449 -15.82 -10.88 -16.73
CA ASP A 449 -16.56 -11.12 -17.97
C ASP A 449 -17.29 -9.88 -18.57
N CYS A 450 -17.06 -8.67 -18.03
CA CYS A 450 -17.63 -7.41 -18.50
C CYS A 450 -16.57 -6.56 -19.24
N ASN A 451 -17.04 -5.63 -20.08
CA ASN A 451 -16.19 -4.55 -20.56
C ASN A 451 -15.93 -3.55 -19.42
N ASP A 452 -14.71 -3.00 -19.36
CA ASP A 452 -14.35 -1.95 -18.41
C ASP A 452 -15.16 -0.66 -18.67
N VAL A 453 -15.54 0.04 -17.60
CA VAL A 453 -16.17 1.37 -17.67
C VAL A 453 -15.16 2.40 -17.19
N PHE A 454 -14.84 3.38 -18.05
CA PHE A 454 -13.94 4.49 -17.70
C PHE A 454 -14.72 5.81 -17.63
N LEU A 455 -14.63 6.48 -16.48
CA LEU A 455 -15.29 7.74 -16.18
C LEU A 455 -14.24 8.83 -16.01
N THR A 456 -14.30 9.87 -16.84
CA THR A 456 -13.50 11.08 -16.62
C THR A 456 -13.98 11.80 -15.36
N TRP A 457 -13.11 12.58 -14.70
CA TRP A 457 -13.51 13.36 -13.52
C TRP A 457 -14.69 14.30 -13.75
N THR A 458 -14.83 14.82 -14.98
CA THR A 458 -16.01 15.60 -15.40
C THR A 458 -17.28 14.75 -15.45
N SER A 459 -17.18 13.49 -15.89
CA SER A 459 -18.29 12.54 -15.85
C SER A 459 -18.66 12.19 -14.41
N VAL A 460 -17.67 11.88 -13.56
CA VAL A 460 -17.88 11.60 -12.13
C VAL A 460 -18.59 12.78 -11.45
N ALA A 461 -18.15 14.01 -11.70
CA ALA A 461 -18.80 15.22 -11.17
C ALA A 461 -20.28 15.33 -11.57
N LYS A 462 -20.64 14.99 -12.82
CA LYS A 462 -22.06 14.99 -13.24
C LYS A 462 -22.89 13.95 -12.49
N HIS A 463 -22.36 12.74 -12.31
CA HIS A 463 -23.06 11.67 -11.59
C HIS A 463 -23.21 12.01 -10.10
N ILE A 464 -22.21 12.64 -9.48
CA ILE A 464 -22.33 13.11 -8.09
C ILE A 464 -23.37 14.25 -7.97
N ASP A 465 -23.40 15.19 -8.92
CA ASP A 465 -24.44 16.22 -8.98
C ASP A 465 -25.85 15.59 -9.12
N GLU A 466 -25.98 14.54 -9.94
CA GLU A 466 -27.21 13.78 -10.08
C GLU A 466 -27.63 13.10 -8.76
N LEU A 467 -26.70 12.38 -8.12
CA LEU A 467 -26.93 11.72 -6.83
C LEU A 467 -27.34 12.72 -5.75
N LEU A 468 -26.70 13.89 -5.69
CA LEU A 468 -27.06 14.96 -4.76
C LEU A 468 -28.44 15.54 -5.08
N SER A 469 -28.78 15.73 -6.36
CA SER A 469 -30.10 16.24 -6.76
C SER A 469 -31.25 15.29 -6.40
N LYS A 470 -30.96 13.98 -6.34
CA LYS A 470 -31.89 12.92 -5.96
C LYS A 470 -31.85 12.61 -4.45
N ASN A 471 -31.02 13.29 -3.66
CA ASN A 471 -30.74 12.97 -2.26
C ASN A 471 -30.30 11.51 -2.02
N LEU A 472 -29.53 10.94 -2.96
CA LEU A 472 -29.02 9.56 -2.93
C LEU A 472 -27.52 9.45 -2.60
N TYR A 473 -26.81 10.57 -2.45
CA TYR A 473 -25.36 10.60 -2.18
C TYR A 473 -25.02 10.52 -0.68
N ILE A 474 -25.78 11.25 0.14
CA ILE A 474 -25.74 11.15 1.61
C ILE A 474 -27.14 10.72 2.03
N GLU A 475 -27.28 9.58 2.71
CA GLU A 475 -28.56 9.22 3.32
C GLU A 475 -28.85 10.18 4.48
N GLU A 476 -30.05 10.76 4.53
CA GLU A 476 -30.52 11.57 5.68
C GLU A 476 -30.50 10.78 7.02
N THR A 477 -30.28 9.46 6.99
CA THR A 477 -30.06 8.58 8.15
C THR A 477 -28.67 8.74 8.79
N GLU A 478 -27.66 9.22 8.06
CA GLU A 478 -26.38 9.66 8.66
C GLU A 478 -26.55 10.98 9.45
N ILE A 479 -27.70 11.65 9.27
CA ILE A 479 -28.12 12.85 10.00
C ILE A 479 -29.42 12.56 10.78
N GLY A 480 -29.35 11.63 11.73
CA GLY A 480 -30.20 11.69 12.92
C GLY A 480 -31.04 10.45 13.25
N SER A 481 -30.49 9.60 14.10
CA SER A 481 -31.27 8.96 15.16
C SER A 481 -30.74 9.39 16.51
N LYS A 482 -31.56 10.16 17.24
CA LYS A 482 -31.38 10.54 18.63
C LYS A 482 -30.89 9.37 19.50
N SER A 483 -29.68 9.48 20.00
CA SER A 483 -29.44 9.21 21.42
C SER A 483 -29.05 10.52 22.08
N GLU A 484 -29.97 11.07 22.87
CA GLU A 484 -29.63 11.96 23.98
C GLU A 484 -28.63 11.22 24.87
N ILE A 485 -27.35 11.47 24.62
CA ILE A 485 -26.35 11.52 25.67
C ILE A 485 -25.86 12.95 25.58
N GLU A 486 -26.33 13.80 26.50
CA GLU A 486 -25.73 15.10 26.75
C GLU A 486 -24.23 14.89 27.01
N LYS A 487 -23.41 15.16 26.00
CA LYS A 487 -22.05 15.65 26.19
C LYS A 487 -22.05 17.08 25.66
N PRO A 488 -21.62 18.09 26.44
CA PRO A 488 -21.63 19.45 25.96
C PRO A 488 -20.65 19.53 24.78
N GLN A 489 -21.15 19.85 23.58
CA GLN A 489 -20.29 20.29 22.48
C GLN A 489 -19.81 21.69 22.87
N TYR A 490 -18.53 21.81 23.24
CA TYR A 490 -18.04 23.06 23.83
C TYR A 490 -17.68 24.11 22.78
N TYR A 491 -17.24 23.72 21.58
CA TYR A 491 -16.88 24.63 20.50
C TYR A 491 -17.35 24.09 19.14
N SER A 492 -17.80 24.99 18.26
CA SER A 492 -18.09 24.65 16.86
C SER A 492 -16.90 23.97 16.19
N LYS A 493 -17.14 22.83 15.53
CA LYS A 493 -16.16 22.09 14.70
C LYS A 493 -16.13 22.56 13.24
N ASP A 494 -16.97 23.54 12.91
CA ASP A 494 -16.95 24.19 11.61
C ASP A 494 -15.79 25.18 11.56
N ASP A 495 -15.06 25.20 10.44
CA ASP A 495 -13.96 26.12 10.16
C ASP A 495 -12.67 25.91 11.01
N PRO A 496 -11.80 24.95 10.66
CA PRO A 496 -10.52 24.71 11.35
C PRO A 496 -9.52 25.88 11.24
N GLU A 497 -9.66 26.74 10.22
CA GLU A 497 -8.79 27.90 9.99
C GLU A 497 -9.13 29.05 10.95
N ASN A 498 -10.32 29.02 11.57
CA ASN A 498 -10.65 29.90 12.67
C ASN A 498 -10.03 29.35 13.98
N LEU A 499 -8.81 29.81 14.27
CA LEU A 499 -8.03 29.38 15.45
C LEU A 499 -8.67 29.81 16.79
N MET A 500 -9.47 30.87 16.81
CA MET A 500 -10.10 31.39 18.02
C MET A 500 -11.54 31.85 17.74
N THR A 501 -12.51 31.00 18.06
CA THR A 501 -13.94 31.30 17.86
C THR A 501 -14.51 32.20 18.96
N ASP A 502 -15.61 32.91 18.68
CA ASP A 502 -16.30 33.75 19.67
C ASP A 502 -16.71 32.97 20.94
N GLU A 503 -17.07 31.68 20.78
CA GLU A 503 -17.39 30.78 21.90
C GLU A 503 -16.16 30.41 22.75
N MET A 504 -14.97 30.29 22.12
CA MET A 504 -13.70 30.06 22.81
C MET A 504 -13.28 31.28 23.60
N LEU A 505 -13.43 32.48 23.03
CA LEU A 505 -13.13 33.71 23.74
C LEU A 505 -13.86 33.77 25.07
N GLU A 506 -15.15 33.44 25.13
CA GLU A 506 -15.93 33.47 26.37
C GLU A 506 -15.51 32.44 27.45
N ARG A 507 -14.82 31.36 27.07
CA ARG A 507 -14.57 30.19 27.94
C ARG A 507 -13.10 29.92 28.26
N VAL A 508 -12.18 30.36 27.41
CA VAL A 508 -10.73 30.19 27.65
C VAL A 508 -10.31 31.14 28.78
N PRO A 509 -9.59 30.65 29.80
CA PRO A 509 -9.12 31.49 30.88
C PRO A 509 -8.04 32.47 30.42
N GLU A 510 -7.98 33.62 31.09
CA GLU A 510 -6.88 34.58 30.92
C GLU A 510 -5.54 33.97 31.37
N LEU A 511 -4.43 34.53 30.89
CA LEU A 511 -3.09 34.10 31.28
C LEU A 511 -2.93 34.10 32.81
N TYR A 512 -2.22 33.09 33.33
CA TYR A 512 -1.91 32.86 34.74
C TYR A 512 -3.07 32.38 35.62
N VAL A 513 -4.28 32.19 35.10
CA VAL A 513 -5.44 31.71 35.89
C VAL A 513 -5.25 30.27 36.38
N GLN A 514 -4.53 29.44 35.62
CA GLN A 514 -4.22 28.06 35.97
C GLN A 514 -2.81 27.90 36.55
N GLU A 515 -2.12 28.98 36.97
CA GLU A 515 -0.74 28.92 37.47
C GLU A 515 -0.57 27.93 38.64
N ASP A 516 -1.53 27.91 39.57
CA ASP A 516 -1.55 27.02 40.75
C ASP A 516 -2.11 25.60 40.47
N VAL A 517 -2.46 25.28 39.21
CA VAL A 517 -2.95 23.95 38.80
C VAL A 517 -1.77 23.08 38.36
N ALA A 518 -1.72 21.85 38.87
CA ALA A 518 -0.73 20.84 38.48
C ALA A 518 -0.70 20.63 36.95
N LEU A 519 0.48 20.41 36.37
CA LEU A 519 0.66 20.38 34.91
C LEU A 519 -0.20 19.32 34.24
N ALA A 520 -0.36 18.15 34.87
CA ALA A 520 -1.21 17.07 34.37
C ALA A 520 -2.72 17.42 34.39
N ASP A 521 -3.13 18.30 35.29
CA ASP A 521 -4.53 18.67 35.53
C ASP A 521 -4.91 20.02 34.88
N LYS A 522 -3.94 20.72 34.25
CA LYS A 522 -4.23 21.92 33.45
C LYS A 522 -5.20 21.58 32.32
N GLN A 523 -6.23 22.40 32.19
CA GLN A 523 -7.27 22.26 31.19
C GLN A 523 -6.80 22.85 29.86
N VAL A 524 -6.77 22.01 28.83
CA VAL A 524 -6.49 22.35 27.44
C VAL A 524 -7.80 22.72 26.75
N HIS A 525 -7.84 23.87 26.10
CA HIS A 525 -9.04 24.40 25.43
C HIS A 525 -9.01 24.27 23.91
N ALA A 526 -7.83 24.15 23.31
CA ALA A 526 -7.65 23.83 21.90
C ALA A 526 -6.26 23.27 21.65
N ALA A 527 -6.10 22.57 20.53
CA ALA A 527 -4.81 22.22 19.96
C ALA A 527 -4.72 22.68 18.51
N TYR A 528 -3.53 23.08 18.06
CA TYR A 528 -3.27 23.59 16.73
C TYR A 528 -2.14 22.81 16.05
N ILE A 529 -2.25 22.62 14.74
CA ILE A 529 -1.28 21.92 13.88
C ILE A 529 -1.08 22.71 12.59
N ILE A 530 0.03 22.47 11.87
CA ILE A 530 0.23 23.01 10.51
C ILE A 530 0.28 21.84 9.51
N PRO A 531 -0.86 21.51 8.86
CA PRO A 531 -0.95 20.32 8.01
C PRO A 531 0.11 20.31 6.91
N PHE A 532 0.78 19.16 6.74
CA PHE A 532 1.76 18.88 5.67
C PHE A 532 3.03 19.76 5.66
N ARG A 533 3.23 20.63 6.65
CA ARG A 533 4.40 21.53 6.72
C ARG A 533 5.19 21.45 8.03
N SER A 534 4.56 21.02 9.12
CA SER A 534 5.23 20.83 10.40
C SER A 534 4.59 19.69 11.18
N ASN A 535 5.40 18.96 11.95
CA ASN A 535 4.93 17.98 12.92
C ASN A 535 4.67 18.63 14.30
N TRP A 536 4.69 19.96 14.37
CA TRP A 536 4.49 20.67 15.63
C TRP A 536 3.02 20.73 16.01
N THR A 537 2.74 20.52 17.29
CA THR A 537 1.40 20.64 17.89
C THR A 537 1.43 21.64 19.05
N TRP A 538 0.56 22.64 19.02
CA TRP A 538 0.43 23.63 20.10
C TRP A 538 -0.86 23.37 20.87
N TYR A 539 -0.77 22.95 22.13
CA TYR A 539 -1.91 22.81 23.05
C TYR A 539 -2.07 24.09 23.87
N MET A 540 -3.21 24.76 23.74
CA MET A 540 -3.52 26.00 24.45
C MET A 540 -4.28 25.74 25.73
N THR A 541 -3.77 26.25 26.85
CA THR A 541 -4.44 26.22 28.15
C THR A 541 -5.02 27.57 28.55
N GLU A 542 -4.38 28.67 28.16
CA GLU A 542 -4.76 30.04 28.52
C GLU A 542 -4.54 30.99 27.34
N TYR A 543 -5.26 32.11 27.31
CA TYR A 543 -5.19 33.07 26.20
C TYR A 543 -5.46 34.50 26.65
N ASP A 544 -4.66 35.45 26.16
CA ASP A 544 -4.90 36.88 26.31
C ASP A 544 -5.52 37.49 25.05
N ARG A 545 -6.69 38.10 25.23
CA ARG A 545 -7.47 38.67 24.11
C ARG A 545 -6.90 39.99 23.59
N GLU A 546 -6.11 40.71 24.38
CA GLU A 546 -5.55 42.02 23.98
C GLU A 546 -4.28 41.87 23.14
N SER A 547 -3.39 40.94 23.49
CA SER A 547 -2.13 40.67 22.78
C SER A 547 -2.23 39.59 21.69
N GLY A 548 -3.17 38.64 21.83
CA GLY A 548 -3.22 37.45 20.97
C GLY A 548 -2.27 36.33 21.43
N ASP A 549 -1.65 36.47 22.60
CA ASP A 549 -0.74 35.49 23.17
C ASP A 549 -1.51 34.37 23.89
N ALA A 550 -1.13 33.13 23.58
CA ALA A 550 -1.58 31.92 24.24
C ALA A 550 -0.45 31.33 25.08
N PHE A 551 -0.80 30.62 26.16
CA PHE A 551 0.13 29.79 26.92
C PHE A 551 -0.32 28.34 26.90
N GLY A 552 0.66 27.43 26.81
CA GLY A 552 0.42 26.00 26.95
C GLY A 552 1.61 25.14 26.51
N LEU A 553 1.34 23.90 26.11
CA LEU A 553 2.35 22.91 25.75
C LEU A 553 2.58 22.90 24.25
N VAL A 554 3.83 23.09 23.82
CA VAL A 554 4.24 23.02 22.42
C VAL A 554 5.05 21.74 22.21
N LEU A 555 4.54 20.84 21.38
CA LEU A 555 5.26 19.65 20.96
C LEU A 555 5.96 19.97 19.64
N GLY A 556 7.25 20.31 19.71
CA GLY A 556 8.06 20.70 18.56
C GLY A 556 9.27 19.79 18.35
N ILE A 557 10.46 20.38 18.26
CA ILE A 557 11.73 19.62 18.29
C ILE A 557 11.97 19.05 19.69
N GLU A 558 11.64 19.82 20.72
CA GLU A 558 11.55 19.38 22.09
C GLU A 558 10.18 19.83 22.64
N PRO A 559 9.53 19.01 23.48
CA PRO A 559 8.27 19.41 24.09
C PRO A 559 8.50 20.43 25.24
N GLU A 560 7.91 21.61 25.12
CA GLU A 560 8.12 22.73 26.04
C GLU A 560 6.83 23.46 26.44
N TRP A 561 6.79 23.97 27.68
CA TRP A 561 5.73 24.88 28.12
C TRP A 561 6.12 26.31 27.80
N GLY A 562 5.33 27.00 26.99
CA GLY A 562 5.70 28.29 26.47
C GLY A 562 4.54 29.14 25.97
N TYR A 563 4.87 30.38 25.65
CA TYR A 563 3.96 31.32 25.01
C TYR A 563 4.06 31.19 23.49
N PHE A 564 2.92 31.28 22.81
CA PHE A 564 2.84 31.33 21.36
C PHE A 564 1.71 32.26 20.92
N ASN A 565 1.88 32.94 19.79
CA ASN A 565 0.90 33.91 19.32
C ASN A 565 -0.02 33.30 18.24
N LEU A 566 -1.34 33.45 18.41
CA LEU A 566 -2.30 32.85 17.47
C LEU A 566 -2.32 33.54 16.10
N GLU A 567 -2.01 34.83 16.02
CA GLU A 567 -1.93 35.52 14.73
C GLU A 567 -0.71 35.06 13.93
N GLU A 568 0.43 34.80 14.60
CA GLU A 568 1.60 34.20 13.96
C GLU A 568 1.30 32.78 13.46
N LEU A 569 0.61 31.95 14.26
CA LEU A 569 0.16 30.63 13.83
C LEU A 569 -0.79 30.71 12.63
N LYS A 570 -1.67 31.71 12.60
CA LYS A 570 -2.57 31.94 11.47
C LYS A 570 -1.82 32.33 10.20
N GLU A 571 -0.77 33.15 10.29
CA GLU A 571 0.12 33.47 9.16
C GLU A 571 0.85 32.23 8.63
N LEU A 572 1.13 31.26 9.50
CA LEU A 572 1.73 29.98 9.13
C LEU A 572 0.73 28.95 8.59
N ASN A 573 -0.54 29.33 8.37
CA ASN A 573 -1.65 28.47 7.98
C ASN A 573 -1.90 27.32 8.98
N ALA A 574 -1.74 27.59 10.27
CA ALA A 574 -2.15 26.64 11.30
C ALA A 574 -3.66 26.39 11.25
N GLN A 575 -4.06 25.22 11.71
CA GLN A 575 -5.44 24.76 11.81
C GLN A 575 -5.68 24.17 13.19
N ARG A 576 -6.89 24.35 13.72
CA ARG A 576 -7.32 23.72 14.96
C ARG A 576 -7.54 22.22 14.76
N LEU A 577 -7.06 21.41 15.70
CA LEU A 577 -7.21 19.96 15.69
C LEU A 577 -8.66 19.57 16.05
N ILE A 578 -9.45 19.18 15.04
CA ILE A 578 -10.90 18.87 15.18
C ILE A 578 -11.14 17.43 15.71
N LEU A 579 -10.11 16.58 15.70
CA LEU A 579 -10.20 15.18 16.13
C LEU A 579 -10.46 15.02 17.63
N GLU A 580 -10.16 16.04 18.44
CA GLU A 580 -10.31 16.01 19.89
C GLU A 580 -11.45 16.94 20.38
N ASP A 581 -12.20 16.47 21.38
CA ASP A 581 -13.26 17.24 22.03
C ASP A 581 -12.67 18.04 23.20
N PHE A 582 -12.25 19.29 22.97
CA PHE A 582 -11.80 20.20 24.03
C PHE A 582 -12.99 20.90 24.72
N PRO A 583 -12.91 21.24 26.02
CA PRO A 583 -11.70 21.18 26.85
C PRO A 583 -11.46 19.83 27.55
N LYS A 584 -10.18 19.45 27.70
CA LYS A 584 -9.70 18.22 28.37
C LYS A 584 -8.48 18.50 29.22
N THR A 585 -8.19 17.68 30.22
CA THR A 585 -6.90 17.76 30.94
C THR A 585 -5.81 16.95 30.22
N PHE A 586 -4.54 17.26 30.48
CA PHE A 586 -3.45 16.45 29.93
C PHE A 586 -3.46 15.00 30.44
N ARG A 587 -4.01 14.75 31.64
CA ARG A 587 -4.26 13.39 32.15
C ARG A 587 -5.26 12.60 31.30
N GLU A 588 -6.28 13.27 30.75
CA GLU A 588 -7.24 12.66 29.81
C GLU A 588 -6.63 12.46 28.41
N LEU A 589 -5.71 13.33 28.00
CA LEU A 589 -5.01 13.25 26.71
C LEU A 589 -3.82 12.28 26.71
N LYS A 590 -3.38 11.83 27.89
CA LYS A 590 -2.21 10.95 28.07
C LYS A 590 -2.28 9.71 27.18
N ASP A 591 -3.36 8.95 27.27
CA ASP A 591 -3.52 7.67 26.55
C ASP A 591 -4.10 7.83 25.13
N SER A 592 -4.33 9.07 24.67
CA SER A 592 -4.80 9.36 23.30
C SER A 592 -3.69 9.97 22.44
N GLU A 593 -3.60 11.30 22.38
CA GLU A 593 -2.71 12.01 21.45
C GLU A 593 -1.30 12.17 21.99
N LEU A 594 -1.13 12.33 23.31
CA LEU A 594 0.20 12.52 23.89
C LEU A 594 1.09 11.28 23.72
N LYS A 595 0.57 10.07 23.97
CA LYS A 595 1.33 8.82 23.78
C LYS A 595 1.73 8.54 22.33
N LYS A 596 1.06 9.15 21.36
CA LYS A 596 1.42 9.03 19.93
C LYS A 596 2.56 9.96 19.54
N GLN A 597 2.76 11.05 20.29
CA GLN A 597 3.69 12.13 19.94
C GLN A 597 4.88 12.24 20.90
N MET A 598 4.82 11.60 22.07
CA MET A 598 5.87 11.63 23.10
C MET A 598 6.13 10.24 23.68
N ASP A 599 7.38 9.97 24.05
CA ASP A 599 7.76 8.77 24.79
C ASP A 599 7.60 8.93 26.33
N GLU A 600 7.86 7.84 27.07
CA GLU A 600 7.69 7.86 28.54
C GLU A 600 8.66 8.81 29.26
N GLN A 601 9.86 9.03 28.70
CA GLN A 601 10.88 9.89 29.30
C GLN A 601 10.52 11.37 29.08
N GLU A 602 10.04 11.71 27.88
CA GLU A 602 9.53 13.04 27.55
C GLU A 602 8.31 13.40 28.40
N LEU A 603 7.35 12.46 28.55
CA LEU A 603 6.19 12.67 29.42
C LEU A 603 6.59 12.88 30.88
N GLN A 604 7.62 12.17 31.34
CA GLN A 604 8.14 12.36 32.69
C GLN A 604 8.84 13.71 32.86
N PHE A 605 9.59 14.16 31.86
CA PHE A 605 10.30 15.44 31.88
C PHE A 605 9.34 16.63 31.84
N VAL A 606 8.41 16.65 30.90
CA VAL A 606 7.50 17.78 30.61
C VAL A 606 6.44 17.99 31.69
N PHE A 607 5.99 16.91 32.32
CA PHE A 607 4.97 16.94 33.37
C PHE A 607 5.57 16.71 34.76
N ASN A 608 6.89 16.86 34.95
CA ASN A 608 7.58 16.67 36.22
C ASN A 608 7.25 15.32 36.91
N GLY A 609 6.99 14.27 36.12
CA GLY A 609 6.62 12.93 36.59
C GLY A 609 5.15 12.72 36.96
N GLU A 610 4.28 13.73 36.81
CA GLU A 610 2.85 13.63 37.15
C GLU A 610 2.05 12.69 36.22
N LEU A 611 2.59 12.34 35.03
CA LEU A 611 1.94 11.50 34.01
C LEU A 611 2.62 10.13 33.74
N SER A 612 3.51 9.60 34.60
CA SER A 612 4.17 8.30 34.36
C SER A 612 3.22 7.09 34.24
N PHE A 613 3.59 6.03 33.50
CA PHE A 613 2.76 4.82 33.25
C PHE A 613 2.73 3.80 34.42
N GLU A 614 3.50 4.02 35.48
CA GLU A 614 3.46 3.18 36.68
C GLU A 614 2.56 3.80 37.76
N ASN A 615 1.50 3.07 38.15
CA ASN A 615 0.64 3.42 39.28
C ASN A 615 1.43 3.47 40.59
N LYS A 616 1.87 4.67 40.99
CA LYS A 616 2.19 4.96 42.39
C LYS A 616 0.91 5.32 43.12
N ALA A 617 0.40 4.34 43.87
CA ALA A 617 -0.64 4.55 44.87
C ALA A 617 -0.21 5.61 45.90
N GLU A 618 -1.15 6.53 46.16
CA GLU A 618 -1.42 7.26 47.41
C GLU A 618 -0.27 7.42 48.42
N LEU A 619 0.18 8.67 48.61
CA LEU A 619 0.58 9.16 49.93
C LEU A 619 -0.03 10.54 50.16
N GLU A 620 -0.97 10.59 51.10
CA GLU A 620 -1.61 11.78 51.65
C GLU A 620 -0.61 12.73 52.33
N ALA A 621 -0.96 14.02 52.31
CA ALA A 621 -0.27 15.16 52.90
C ALA A 621 -0.16 15.08 54.45
N PRO A 622 0.57 16.03 55.08
CA PRO A 622 -0.17 17.19 55.60
C PRO A 622 0.55 18.56 55.54
N GLU A 623 -0.23 19.56 55.11
CA GLU A 623 -0.51 20.89 55.69
C GLU A 623 0.57 21.89 56.20
N GLU A 624 0.26 23.19 55.93
CA GLU A 624 0.67 24.47 56.55
C GLU A 624 2.03 25.07 56.10
N THR A 625 2.23 26.36 55.75
CA THR A 625 1.51 27.64 55.99
C THR A 625 2.04 28.78 55.07
N GLU A 626 1.13 29.68 54.68
CA GLU A 626 1.19 31.15 54.50
C GLU A 626 2.38 31.94 53.86
N GLU A 627 2.00 32.69 52.81
CA GLU A 627 2.19 34.14 52.52
C GLU A 627 3.57 34.78 52.17
N ASP A 628 3.52 35.49 51.03
CA ASP A 628 3.96 36.87 50.77
C ASP A 628 5.39 37.23 50.24
N THR A 629 5.37 37.67 48.97
CA THR A 629 6.00 38.88 48.38
C THR A 629 7.53 39.01 48.15
N LYS A 630 7.86 39.13 46.85
CA LYS A 630 8.74 40.10 46.16
C LYS A 630 10.19 40.38 46.64
N ARG A 631 11.09 40.27 45.65
CA ARG A 631 12.32 41.05 45.30
C ARG A 631 13.69 40.39 45.50
N ASP A 632 14.32 40.13 44.35
CA ASP A 632 15.64 40.55 43.89
C ASP A 632 16.90 40.45 44.78
N THR A 633 17.94 39.93 44.12
CA THR A 633 19.40 40.01 44.32
C THR A 633 20.13 38.93 45.14
N VAL A 634 20.66 37.96 44.37
CA VAL A 634 22.02 37.37 44.40
C VAL A 634 22.63 37.02 45.76
N GLN A 635 22.67 35.72 46.05
CA GLN A 635 23.87 35.04 46.54
C GLN A 635 23.78 33.53 46.26
N ALA A 636 24.76 33.04 45.50
CA ALA A 636 24.86 31.66 45.01
C ALA A 636 25.00 30.63 46.14
N THR A 637 24.30 29.49 46.02
CA THR A 637 24.75 28.22 46.62
C THR A 637 24.06 26.98 46.04
N LEU A 638 24.90 25.97 45.80
CA LEU A 638 24.69 24.51 45.83
C LEU A 638 24.11 23.77 44.60
N PHE A 639 23.53 24.42 43.60
CA PHE A 639 23.17 23.76 42.32
C PHE A 639 24.20 23.94 41.20
N ASP A 640 25.14 24.88 41.34
CA ASP A 640 26.26 25.05 40.39
C ASP A 640 27.34 23.96 40.52
N TYR A 641 27.32 23.16 41.60
CA TYR A 641 28.34 22.12 41.86
C TYR A 641 27.98 20.73 41.33
N LEU A 642 26.71 20.51 40.93
CA LEU A 642 26.25 19.21 40.41
C LEU A 642 26.16 19.19 38.87
N LYS A 643 26.10 20.35 38.21
CA LYS A 643 26.10 20.45 36.75
C LYS A 643 27.47 20.22 36.11
N GLU A 644 28.57 20.45 36.85
CA GLU A 644 29.95 20.23 36.38
C GLU A 644 30.43 18.77 36.45
N ARG A 645 29.66 17.83 37.04
CA ARG A 645 30.06 16.40 37.12
C ARG A 645 29.42 15.51 36.06
N GLU A 646 28.22 15.81 35.59
CA GLU A 646 27.55 15.04 34.52
C GLU A 646 28.02 15.45 33.12
N GLU A 647 28.36 16.73 32.88
CA GLU A 647 28.86 17.18 31.57
C GLU A 647 30.29 16.71 31.23
N VAL A 648 31.06 16.21 32.21
CA VAL A 648 32.44 15.72 32.00
C VAL A 648 32.48 14.20 31.74
N GLU A 649 31.52 13.41 32.27
CA GLU A 649 31.44 11.97 31.99
C GLU A 649 30.77 11.62 30.65
N LEU A 650 30.01 12.55 30.05
CA LEU A 650 29.39 12.38 28.74
C LEU A 650 30.34 12.72 27.58
N ASN A 651 31.16 13.77 27.72
CA ASN A 651 32.13 14.18 26.69
C ASN A 651 33.32 13.21 26.52
N GLU A 652 33.73 12.45 27.54
CA GLU A 652 34.79 11.42 27.38
C GLU A 652 34.26 10.09 26.80
N LYS A 653 32.94 9.84 26.78
CA LYS A 653 32.34 8.64 26.18
C LYS A 653 32.04 8.80 24.69
N GLU A 654 31.70 10.00 24.22
CA GLU A 654 31.49 10.29 22.79
C GLU A 654 32.78 10.26 21.96
N ASP A 655 33.92 10.70 22.52
CA ASP A 655 35.22 10.64 21.83
C ASP A 655 35.78 9.20 21.69
N SER A 656 35.26 8.22 22.46
CA SER A 656 35.73 6.81 22.41
C SER A 656 35.14 5.98 21.25
N LEU A 657 34.03 6.44 20.65
CA LEU A 657 33.38 5.75 19.52
C LEU A 657 33.89 6.22 18.15
N LEU A 658 34.51 7.41 18.07
CA LEU A 658 35.13 7.92 16.84
C LEU A 658 36.44 7.21 16.46
N GLU A 659 37.00 6.36 17.33
CA GLU A 659 38.17 5.53 17.02
C GLU A 659 37.84 4.24 16.24
N GLU A 660 36.56 3.88 16.07
CA GLU A 660 36.14 2.65 15.36
C GLU A 660 35.82 2.84 13.87
N PHE A 661 35.68 4.07 13.36
CA PHE A 661 35.38 4.28 11.95
C PHE A 661 36.60 4.15 11.03
N ALA A 662 36.38 3.66 9.81
CA ALA A 662 37.41 3.41 8.80
C ALA A 662 38.10 4.70 8.29
N VAL A 663 37.48 5.87 8.53
CA VAL A 663 38.00 7.19 8.18
C VAL A 663 37.93 8.15 9.36
N LYS A 664 38.85 9.12 9.39
CA LYS A 664 38.93 10.15 10.43
C LYS A 664 38.94 11.54 9.80
N ALA A 665 38.58 12.55 10.61
CA ALA A 665 38.71 13.95 10.21
C ALA A 665 40.15 14.26 9.73
N GLY A 666 40.25 14.79 8.52
CA GLY A 666 41.50 15.08 7.82
C GLY A 666 41.94 14.03 6.81
N ASP A 667 41.36 12.82 6.83
CA ASP A 667 41.66 11.78 5.85
C ASP A 667 41.21 12.19 4.45
N THR A 668 41.92 11.68 3.45
CA THR A 668 41.60 11.92 2.04
C THR A 668 40.77 10.75 1.54
N VAL A 669 39.58 11.05 1.03
CA VAL A 669 38.64 10.06 0.51
C VAL A 669 38.19 10.47 -0.88
N TYR A 670 37.77 9.48 -1.66
CA TYR A 670 37.30 9.69 -3.02
C TYR A 670 35.80 9.40 -3.10
N PHE A 671 35.04 10.41 -3.51
CA PHE A 671 33.60 10.34 -3.64
C PHE A 671 33.23 10.85 -5.03
N ASN A 672 32.45 10.07 -5.80
CA ASN A 672 32.06 10.40 -7.18
C ASN A 672 33.23 10.79 -8.09
N HIS A 673 34.36 10.06 -8.02
CA HIS A 673 35.58 10.32 -8.79
C HIS A 673 36.20 11.71 -8.55
N GLU A 674 35.92 12.34 -7.41
CA GLU A 674 36.62 13.55 -6.95
C GLU A 674 37.28 13.32 -5.59
N GLU A 675 38.35 14.08 -5.33
CA GLU A 675 39.12 14.03 -4.08
C GLU A 675 38.53 15.02 -3.05
N TYR A 676 38.20 14.50 -1.87
CA TYR A 676 37.69 15.26 -0.75
C TYR A 676 38.53 15.02 0.50
N LYS A 677 38.52 15.99 1.41
CA LYS A 677 39.00 15.82 2.77
C LYS A 677 37.83 15.65 3.72
N VAL A 678 37.92 14.63 4.58
CA VAL A 678 36.94 14.47 5.65
C VAL A 678 37.08 15.65 6.59
N ARG A 679 35.99 16.40 6.77
CA ARG A 679 35.92 17.53 7.69
C ARG A 679 35.60 17.04 9.10
N GLU A 680 34.50 16.32 9.24
CA GLU A 680 34.04 15.75 10.50
C GLU A 680 33.07 14.58 10.27
N ILE A 681 32.94 13.73 11.28
CA ILE A 681 31.91 12.71 11.38
C ILE A 681 31.04 13.11 12.55
N SER A 682 29.76 13.35 12.32
CA SER A 682 28.79 13.68 13.36
C SER A 682 27.71 12.62 13.40
N LYS A 683 27.35 12.12 14.57
CA LYS A 683 26.17 11.28 14.69
C LYS A 683 24.94 12.16 14.53
N ASN A 684 24.06 11.79 13.61
CA ASN A 684 22.79 12.44 13.41
C ASN A 684 21.80 11.90 14.44
N GLU A 685 21.49 12.69 15.46
CA GLU A 685 20.64 12.29 16.59
C GLU A 685 19.19 11.99 16.16
N ILE A 686 18.76 12.49 14.99
CA ILE A 686 17.41 12.31 14.42
C ILE A 686 17.30 10.99 13.68
N THR A 687 18.30 10.62 12.88
CA THR A 687 18.25 9.38 12.06
C THR A 687 18.95 8.20 12.74
N GLY A 688 19.74 8.46 13.78
CA GLY A 688 20.63 7.49 14.42
C GLY A 688 21.84 7.08 13.58
N ARG A 689 21.98 7.62 12.36
CA ARG A 689 23.11 7.36 11.43
C ARG A 689 24.25 8.34 11.67
N TYR A 690 25.40 8.07 11.06
CA TYR A 690 26.56 8.96 11.08
C TYR A 690 26.62 9.74 9.77
N ASP A 691 26.87 11.04 9.85
CA ASP A 691 27.02 11.94 8.71
C ASP A 691 28.51 12.28 8.54
N LEU A 692 29.07 11.93 7.38
CA LEU A 692 30.43 12.26 6.97
C LEU A 692 30.42 13.55 6.15
N TRP A 693 30.99 14.62 6.70
CA TRP A 693 31.14 15.90 6.00
C TRP A 693 32.43 15.94 5.19
N LEU A 694 32.33 16.33 3.92
CA LEU A 694 33.45 16.32 2.98
C LEU A 694 33.75 17.72 2.43
N ASP A 695 34.98 18.19 2.59
CA ASP A 695 35.45 19.45 2.01
C ASP A 695 36.15 19.19 0.67
N PRO A 696 35.80 19.89 -0.41
CA PRO A 696 36.40 19.69 -1.74
C PRO A 696 37.87 20.13 -1.76
N VAL A 697 38.76 19.30 -2.31
CA VAL A 697 40.20 19.61 -2.41
C VAL A 697 40.51 20.50 -3.63
N ARG A 698 39.76 20.34 -4.72
CA ARG A 698 39.97 21.06 -5.97
C ARG A 698 39.37 22.47 -5.89
N SER A 699 40.16 23.50 -6.16
CA SER A 699 39.75 24.93 -6.07
C SER A 699 38.57 25.35 -6.98
N GLY A 700 38.18 24.50 -7.94
CA GLY A 700 37.02 24.71 -8.81
C GLY A 700 35.73 24.02 -8.33
N ASN A 701 35.81 23.10 -7.37
CA ASN A 701 34.66 22.44 -6.77
C ASN A 701 34.27 23.15 -5.46
N HIS A 702 33.03 23.61 -5.37
CA HIS A 702 32.48 24.29 -4.19
C HIS A 702 31.39 23.47 -3.49
N GLN A 703 31.19 22.21 -3.92
CA GLN A 703 30.22 21.30 -3.33
C GLN A 703 30.81 20.70 -2.06
N ILE A 704 30.06 20.77 -0.96
CA ILE A 704 30.38 20.15 0.32
C ILE A 704 29.38 19.00 0.50
N PRO A 705 29.69 17.79 0.01
CA PRO A 705 28.78 16.66 0.18
C PRO A 705 28.74 16.18 1.64
N ILE A 706 27.57 15.70 2.04
CA ILE A 706 27.34 14.99 3.30
C ILE A 706 26.98 13.56 2.92
N VAL A 707 27.71 12.58 3.45
CA VAL A 707 27.48 11.15 3.19
C VAL A 707 26.97 10.52 4.48
N ASP A 708 25.69 10.12 4.52
CA ASP A 708 25.12 9.39 5.65
C ASP A 708 25.53 7.91 5.61
N PHE A 709 25.80 7.30 6.76
CA PHE A 709 26.16 5.88 6.86
C PHE A 709 25.80 5.26 8.22
N THR A 710 25.56 3.95 8.26
CA THR A 710 25.22 3.22 9.50
C THR A 710 26.42 2.56 10.17
N ASP A 711 27.37 2.06 9.37
CA ASP A 711 28.58 1.36 9.80
C ASP A 711 29.70 1.50 8.75
N ASN A 712 30.86 0.91 9.02
CA ASN A 712 32.02 0.99 8.12
C ASN A 712 31.80 0.29 6.77
N GLU A 713 30.95 -0.72 6.68
CA GLU A 713 30.72 -1.43 5.42
C GLU A 713 29.84 -0.59 4.49
N ASP A 714 28.76 0.01 5.02
CA ASP A 714 27.93 0.97 4.29
C ASP A 714 28.73 2.22 3.86
N LEU A 715 29.61 2.71 4.73
CA LEU A 715 30.48 3.84 4.41
C LEU A 715 31.43 3.53 3.24
N LEU A 716 32.11 2.38 3.28
CA LEU A 716 33.08 1.98 2.25
C LEU A 716 32.42 1.58 0.91
N ASN A 717 31.11 1.34 0.89
CA ASN A 717 30.36 1.20 -0.36
C ASN A 717 30.05 2.54 -1.02
N LYS A 718 30.02 3.64 -0.26
CA LYS A 718 29.71 4.99 -0.74
C LYS A 718 30.95 5.82 -1.08
N ILE A 719 32.05 5.62 -0.35
CA ILE A 719 33.34 6.31 -0.56
C ILE A 719 34.47 5.31 -0.80
N SER A 720 35.51 5.73 -1.52
CA SER A 720 36.74 4.94 -1.66
C SER A 720 37.88 5.57 -0.86
N LEU A 721 38.65 4.73 -0.14
CA LEU A 721 39.88 5.14 0.55
C LEU A 721 41.09 5.16 -0.39
N GLU A 722 41.04 4.32 -1.41
CA GLU A 722 42.07 4.27 -2.44
C GLU A 722 41.68 5.17 -3.60
N ARG A 723 42.67 5.86 -4.15
CA ARG A 723 42.47 6.73 -5.31
C ARG A 723 42.05 5.90 -6.51
N PRO A 724 40.88 6.17 -7.13
CA PRO A 724 40.53 5.57 -8.41
C PRO A 724 41.58 5.86 -9.47
N ASN A 725 41.68 5.00 -10.48
CA ASN A 725 42.70 5.16 -11.52
C ASN A 725 42.54 6.46 -12.32
N PHE A 726 41.34 7.04 -12.33
CA PHE A 726 41.03 8.33 -12.93
C PHE A 726 40.09 9.14 -12.03
N ILE A 727 40.41 10.41 -11.80
CA ILE A 727 39.55 11.36 -11.08
C ILE A 727 39.36 12.64 -11.91
N VAL A 728 38.35 13.45 -11.55
CA VAL A 728 38.14 14.75 -12.19
C VAL A 728 39.34 15.66 -11.94
N GLY A 729 39.88 16.23 -13.01
CA GLY A 729 41.09 17.04 -13.00
C GLY A 729 42.35 16.31 -13.45
N ASP A 730 42.32 14.99 -13.64
CA ASP A 730 43.45 14.26 -14.21
C ASP A 730 43.72 14.65 -15.66
N GLU A 731 44.98 14.88 -15.98
CA GLU A 731 45.45 14.98 -17.35
C GLU A 731 45.67 13.56 -17.89
N VAL A 732 44.95 13.25 -18.96
CA VAL A 732 45.01 11.96 -19.65
C VAL A 732 45.38 12.16 -21.10
N LYS A 733 46.15 11.21 -21.64
CA LYS A 733 46.38 11.15 -23.07
C LYS A 733 45.25 10.36 -23.73
N TYR A 734 44.54 11.00 -24.64
CA TYR A 734 43.45 10.42 -25.41
C TYR A 734 43.60 10.84 -26.88
N LYS A 735 43.52 9.88 -27.81
CA LYS A 735 43.75 10.12 -29.26
C LYS A 735 45.04 10.90 -29.56
N ASP A 736 46.14 10.51 -28.92
CA ASP A 736 47.48 11.14 -29.07
C ASP A 736 47.59 12.62 -28.62
N LYS A 737 46.60 13.15 -27.90
CA LYS A 737 46.63 14.50 -27.33
C LYS A 737 46.33 14.49 -25.83
N ASP A 738 46.86 15.51 -25.14
CA ASP A 738 46.65 15.70 -23.70
C ASP A 738 45.28 16.36 -23.48
N HIS A 739 44.44 15.69 -22.69
CA HIS A 739 43.13 16.17 -22.30
C HIS A 739 43.02 16.20 -20.78
N THR A 740 42.14 17.04 -20.24
CA THR A 740 41.79 17.00 -18.81
C THR A 740 40.42 16.36 -18.64
N ILE A 741 40.28 15.42 -17.69
CA ILE A 741 38.98 14.88 -17.29
C ILE A 741 38.20 15.97 -16.55
N THR A 742 37.01 16.31 -17.04
CA THR A 742 36.21 17.40 -16.46
C THR A 742 34.98 16.92 -15.71
N ARG A 743 34.46 15.73 -16.00
CA ARG A 743 33.23 15.20 -15.38
C ARG A 743 33.09 13.70 -15.58
N PHE A 744 32.50 13.03 -14.60
CA PHE A 744 31.92 11.69 -14.73
C PHE A 744 30.41 11.79 -14.52
N ASP A 745 29.63 11.12 -15.37
CA ASP A 745 28.17 11.05 -15.25
C ASP A 745 27.73 9.58 -15.21
N ASP A 746 26.91 9.23 -14.22
CA ASP A 746 26.20 7.94 -14.18
C ASP A 746 24.90 8.07 -14.99
N MET A 747 24.77 7.27 -16.05
CA MET A 747 23.60 7.28 -16.92
C MET A 747 22.59 6.18 -16.56
N GLY A 748 22.82 5.44 -15.48
CA GLY A 748 22.05 4.28 -15.04
C GLY A 748 22.27 3.05 -15.91
N LYS A 749 21.84 1.87 -15.41
CA LYS A 749 21.91 0.58 -16.13
C LYS A 749 23.33 0.17 -16.55
N ASN A 750 24.31 0.27 -15.64
CA ASN A 750 25.72 -0.11 -15.86
C ASN A 750 26.42 0.65 -17.00
N LEU A 751 25.95 1.85 -17.35
CA LEU A 751 26.57 2.71 -18.36
C LEU A 751 26.94 4.06 -17.74
N ASN A 752 28.23 4.34 -17.68
CA ASN A 752 28.78 5.60 -17.21
C ASN A 752 29.37 6.38 -18.38
N THR A 753 29.54 7.69 -18.23
CA THR A 753 30.25 8.51 -19.22
C THR A 753 31.31 9.37 -18.54
N VAL A 754 32.42 9.59 -19.23
CA VAL A 754 33.48 10.51 -18.81
C VAL A 754 33.66 11.58 -19.87
N THR A 755 33.70 12.84 -19.44
CA THR A 755 33.92 13.99 -20.33
C THR A 755 35.36 14.44 -20.22
N VAL A 756 36.06 14.54 -21.36
CA VAL A 756 37.44 15.03 -21.45
C VAL A 756 37.51 16.27 -22.32
N LYS A 757 38.41 17.19 -21.96
CA LYS A 757 38.59 18.48 -22.63
C LYS A 757 40.02 18.60 -23.17
N ASP A 758 40.20 18.90 -24.45
CA ASP A 758 41.53 19.06 -25.07
C ASP A 758 42.30 20.24 -24.43
N ASN A 759 43.53 20.00 -24.00
CA ASN A 759 44.39 21.01 -23.37
C ASN A 759 45.18 21.85 -24.39
N THR A 760 45.20 21.46 -25.67
CA THR A 760 46.04 22.06 -26.71
C THR A 760 45.38 23.22 -27.47
N GLU A 761 44.84 24.23 -26.77
CA GLU A 761 44.45 25.50 -27.43
C GLU A 761 44.45 26.70 -26.47
N TYR A 762 45.57 26.91 -25.76
CA TYR A 762 45.79 28.09 -24.93
C TYR A 762 46.28 29.32 -25.73
N PHE A 763 45.69 29.62 -26.88
CA PHE A 763 45.89 30.90 -27.57
C PHE A 763 44.66 31.28 -28.41
N GLY A 764 43.73 32.03 -27.82
CA GLY A 764 42.81 32.89 -28.58
C GLY A 764 41.37 32.41 -28.76
N GLY A 765 40.60 32.30 -27.68
CA GLY A 765 39.17 32.62 -27.70
C GLY A 765 38.25 31.84 -28.67
N MET A 766 38.50 30.54 -28.89
CA MET A 766 37.57 29.64 -29.59
C MET A 766 37.23 28.41 -28.72
N ILE A 767 36.03 27.87 -28.94
CA ILE A 767 35.38 26.81 -28.16
C ILE A 767 36.23 25.53 -28.17
N THR A 768 36.80 25.16 -27.02
CA THR A 768 37.51 23.90 -26.81
C THR A 768 36.55 22.72 -26.97
N GLY A 769 36.84 21.79 -27.88
CA GLY A 769 36.06 20.56 -28.03
C GLY A 769 36.14 19.69 -26.77
N SER A 770 34.98 19.23 -26.29
CA SER A 770 34.85 18.23 -25.24
C SER A 770 34.36 16.92 -25.85
N ASP A 771 35.04 15.81 -25.56
CA ASP A 771 34.60 14.47 -25.96
C ASP A 771 33.94 13.77 -24.78
N VAL A 772 32.77 13.16 -24.99
CA VAL A 772 32.06 12.34 -23.99
C VAL A 772 32.25 10.87 -24.35
N ILE A 773 32.80 10.09 -23.43
CA ILE A 773 33.21 8.71 -23.66
C ILE A 773 32.41 7.78 -22.74
N PRO A 774 31.57 6.90 -23.31
CA PRO A 774 30.85 5.91 -22.52
C PRO A 774 31.78 4.77 -22.08
N TYR A 775 31.63 4.32 -20.83
CA TYR A 775 32.34 3.19 -20.26
C TYR A 775 31.41 2.39 -19.35
N ARG A 776 31.68 1.09 -19.14
CA ARG A 776 30.87 0.24 -18.25
C ARG A 776 31.63 -0.19 -17.02
N LEU A 777 32.95 -0.37 -17.14
CA LEU A 777 33.86 -0.69 -16.04
C LEU A 777 35.06 0.28 -16.07
N GLU A 778 35.65 0.62 -14.94
CA GLU A 778 36.84 1.49 -14.89
C GLU A 778 38.01 0.97 -15.75
N SER A 779 38.16 -0.36 -15.85
CA SER A 779 39.16 -1.00 -16.72
C SER A 779 38.98 -0.69 -18.22
N ASP A 780 37.81 -0.22 -18.64
CA ASP A 780 37.58 0.24 -20.01
C ASP A 780 38.28 1.58 -20.25
N LEU A 781 38.35 2.44 -19.23
CA LEU A 781 39.04 3.73 -19.29
C LEU A 781 40.56 3.56 -19.34
N GLU A 782 41.12 2.57 -18.64
CA GLU A 782 42.56 2.25 -18.70
C GLU A 782 43.04 1.84 -20.10
N ARG A 783 42.14 1.34 -20.95
CA ARG A 783 42.44 1.00 -22.35
C ARG A 783 42.42 2.20 -23.28
N VAL A 784 41.72 3.26 -22.86
CA VAL A 784 41.41 4.43 -23.69
C VAL A 784 42.25 5.64 -23.29
N PHE A 785 42.60 5.74 -22.00
CA PHE A 785 43.35 6.83 -21.41
C PHE A 785 44.68 6.33 -20.85
N GLU A 786 45.73 7.10 -21.10
CA GLU A 786 46.99 7.01 -20.35
C GLU A 786 47.01 8.15 -19.33
N ASN A 787 46.98 7.85 -18.03
CA ASN A 787 47.01 8.88 -16.99
C ASN A 787 48.40 9.54 -16.94
N LEU A 788 48.48 10.84 -17.24
CA LEU A 788 49.72 11.61 -17.25
C LEU A 788 50.02 12.19 -15.87
N THR A 789 48.99 12.43 -15.05
CA THR A 789 49.09 13.03 -13.72
C THR A 789 49.40 11.99 -12.63
N TYR A 790 48.87 10.77 -12.76
CA TYR A 790 49.02 9.69 -11.78
C TYR A 790 49.68 8.46 -12.42
N LYS A 791 50.86 8.09 -11.91
CA LYS A 791 51.54 6.83 -12.24
C LYS A 791 51.49 5.94 -11.00
N GLN A 792 50.84 4.77 -11.09
CA GLN A 792 50.85 3.80 -9.99
C GLN A 792 52.31 3.42 -9.63
N PRO A 793 52.66 3.33 -8.34
CA PRO A 793 53.97 2.82 -7.94
C PRO A 793 54.09 1.33 -8.32
N GLU A 794 55.16 0.98 -9.05
CA GLU A 794 55.51 -0.41 -9.39
C GLU A 794 55.66 -1.24 -8.10
N GLN A 795 54.63 -2.01 -7.72
CA GLN A 795 54.76 -3.03 -6.69
C GLN A 795 55.29 -4.33 -7.31
N THR A 796 56.58 -4.53 -7.02
CA THR A 796 57.37 -5.74 -7.04
C THR A 796 56.57 -7.05 -7.12
N THR A 797 56.76 -7.73 -8.25
CA THR A 797 56.65 -9.18 -8.42
C THR A 797 57.30 -9.91 -7.24
N GLU A 798 56.52 -10.52 -6.35
CA GLU A 798 56.83 -11.82 -5.71
C GLU A 798 55.72 -12.39 -4.79
N GLU A 799 54.73 -11.62 -4.32
CA GLU A 799 53.68 -12.16 -3.42
C GLU A 799 52.32 -12.47 -4.10
N THR A 800 52.03 -11.90 -5.27
CA THR A 800 50.75 -12.13 -5.99
C THR A 800 50.82 -13.25 -7.04
N GLN A 801 51.78 -14.18 -6.91
CA GLN A 801 51.84 -15.40 -7.73
C GLN A 801 51.22 -16.63 -7.05
N ILE A 802 50.58 -16.50 -5.88
CA ILE A 802 50.00 -17.64 -5.15
C ILE A 802 48.44 -17.66 -5.12
N ARG A 803 47.72 -16.69 -5.69
CA ARG A 803 46.23 -16.74 -5.75
C ARG A 803 45.62 -16.54 -7.13
N LYS A 804 46.34 -16.87 -8.19
CA LYS A 804 45.75 -17.13 -9.51
C LYS A 804 45.84 -18.62 -9.77
N ALA A 805 44.67 -19.26 -9.86
CA ALA A 805 44.42 -20.68 -10.16
C ALA A 805 44.16 -21.60 -8.96
N GLU A 806 43.03 -21.38 -8.27
CA GLU A 806 42.16 -22.52 -7.93
C GLU A 806 40.75 -22.17 -8.42
N ALA A 807 40.22 -22.99 -9.33
CA ALA A 807 38.81 -22.89 -9.72
C ALA A 807 37.97 -23.33 -8.52
N HIS A 808 37.36 -22.37 -7.82
CA HIS A 808 36.43 -22.67 -6.74
C HIS A 808 35.01 -22.76 -7.30
N ASN A 809 34.18 -23.60 -6.69
CA ASN A 809 32.75 -23.65 -6.98
C ASN A 809 32.14 -22.30 -6.59
N PHE A 810 31.45 -21.65 -7.52
CA PHE A 810 30.75 -20.40 -7.27
C PHE A 810 29.56 -20.66 -6.32
N LYS A 811 29.45 -19.89 -5.25
CA LYS A 811 28.37 -20.01 -4.26
C LYS A 811 27.39 -18.85 -4.46
N ILE A 812 26.15 -19.18 -4.81
CA ILE A 812 25.05 -18.23 -4.96
C ILE A 812 24.67 -17.72 -3.55
N THR A 813 24.77 -16.41 -3.33
CA THR A 813 24.32 -15.69 -2.12
C THR A 813 22.99 -14.96 -2.38
N GLU A 814 22.31 -14.49 -1.33
CA GLU A 814 21.05 -13.71 -1.49
C GLU A 814 21.25 -12.43 -2.32
N GLU A 815 22.43 -11.82 -2.24
CA GLU A 815 22.83 -10.67 -3.06
C GLU A 815 22.97 -11.01 -4.56
N THR A 816 23.29 -12.27 -4.91
CA THR A 816 23.45 -12.68 -6.31
C THR A 816 22.12 -12.95 -7.03
N LEU A 817 21.05 -13.28 -6.31
CA LEU A 817 19.70 -13.51 -6.85
C LEU A 817 18.66 -12.92 -5.87
N PRO A 818 18.37 -11.62 -5.93
CA PRO A 818 17.37 -11.00 -5.07
C PRO A 818 15.97 -11.54 -5.35
N GLU A 819 15.15 -11.71 -4.31
CA GLU A 819 13.82 -12.37 -4.38
C GLU A 819 12.81 -11.65 -5.30
N LYS A 820 13.01 -10.35 -5.58
CA LYS A 820 12.13 -9.53 -6.42
C LYS A 820 12.92 -8.78 -7.49
N LEU A 821 13.01 -9.38 -8.68
CA LEU A 821 13.48 -8.70 -9.90
C LEU A 821 12.32 -8.41 -10.85
N SER A 822 12.28 -7.22 -11.43
CA SER A 822 11.34 -6.86 -12.49
C SER A 822 11.63 -7.63 -13.80
N PRO A 823 10.65 -7.79 -14.70
CA PRO A 823 10.86 -8.43 -16.00
C PRO A 823 12.01 -7.78 -16.81
N SER A 824 12.14 -6.46 -16.76
CA SER A 824 13.22 -5.75 -17.46
C SER A 824 14.61 -6.04 -16.88
N GLU A 825 14.73 -6.18 -15.56
CA GLU A 825 16.02 -6.52 -14.92
C GLU A 825 16.41 -7.96 -15.21
N ARG A 826 15.47 -8.90 -15.12
CA ARG A 826 15.66 -10.30 -15.50
C ARG A 826 16.11 -10.44 -16.95
N LEU A 827 15.47 -9.67 -17.85
CA LEU A 827 15.84 -9.62 -19.25
C LEU A 827 17.29 -9.13 -19.43
N ASN A 828 17.66 -8.03 -18.77
CA ASN A 828 19.02 -7.49 -18.85
C ASN A 828 20.06 -8.47 -18.30
N GLN A 829 19.78 -9.13 -17.16
CA GLN A 829 20.67 -10.14 -16.58
C GLN A 829 20.90 -11.32 -17.54
N ASN A 830 19.86 -11.81 -18.21
CA ASN A 830 20.01 -12.88 -19.20
C ASN A 830 20.84 -12.43 -20.42
N LEU A 831 20.64 -11.20 -20.92
CA LEU A 831 21.42 -10.66 -22.05
C LEU A 831 22.89 -10.45 -21.67
N GLU A 832 23.17 -9.96 -20.46
CA GLU A 832 24.53 -9.82 -19.94
C GLU A 832 25.22 -11.17 -19.75
N ALA A 833 24.51 -12.17 -19.22
CA ALA A 833 25.03 -13.53 -19.06
C ALA A 833 25.38 -14.17 -20.41
N ILE A 834 24.52 -14.02 -21.44
CA ILE A 834 24.78 -14.52 -22.80
C ILE A 834 25.97 -13.81 -23.43
N SER A 835 26.06 -12.49 -23.28
CA SER A 835 27.22 -11.71 -23.75
C SER A 835 28.52 -12.16 -23.06
N MET A 836 28.48 -12.34 -21.74
CA MET A 836 29.61 -12.82 -20.95
C MET A 836 30.04 -14.22 -21.39
N LEU A 837 29.08 -15.13 -21.58
CA LEU A 837 29.33 -16.50 -22.05
C LEU A 837 29.99 -16.51 -23.43
N ASN A 838 29.51 -15.69 -24.37
CA ASN A 838 30.09 -15.56 -25.70
C ASN A 838 31.53 -15.01 -25.65
N ARG A 839 31.82 -14.05 -24.76
CA ARG A 839 33.18 -13.52 -24.55
C ARG A 839 34.13 -14.53 -23.91
N VAL A 840 33.64 -15.36 -22.98
CA VAL A 840 34.40 -16.45 -22.38
C VAL A 840 34.63 -17.58 -23.40
N GLY A 841 33.59 -17.99 -24.14
CA GLY A 841 33.65 -19.03 -25.16
C GLY A 841 34.57 -18.69 -26.34
N SER A 842 34.60 -17.41 -26.75
CA SER A 842 35.53 -16.89 -27.76
C SER A 842 36.94 -16.60 -27.26
N ARG A 843 37.23 -16.89 -25.97
CA ARG A 843 38.52 -16.65 -25.29
C ARG A 843 38.94 -15.17 -25.23
N GLN A 844 38.00 -14.25 -25.37
CA GLN A 844 38.24 -12.80 -25.18
C GLN A 844 38.28 -12.41 -23.70
N ARG A 845 37.77 -13.28 -22.82
CA ARG A 845 37.80 -13.14 -21.36
C ARG A 845 38.06 -14.49 -20.68
N SER A 846 38.77 -14.50 -19.56
CA SER A 846 38.91 -15.69 -18.70
C SER A 846 37.69 -15.84 -17.78
N LEU A 847 37.33 -17.08 -17.42
CA LEU A 847 36.29 -17.35 -16.42
C LEU A 847 36.83 -17.05 -15.01
N ASP A 848 36.83 -15.78 -14.63
CA ASP A 848 37.15 -15.28 -13.29
C ASP A 848 35.91 -15.19 -12.40
N SER A 849 36.08 -14.88 -11.11
CA SER A 849 34.97 -14.79 -10.14
C SER A 849 33.88 -13.82 -10.57
N THR A 850 34.25 -12.69 -11.19
CA THR A 850 33.31 -11.70 -11.73
C THR A 850 32.53 -12.26 -12.92
N ALA A 851 33.17 -13.00 -13.83
CA ALA A 851 32.47 -13.67 -14.92
C ALA A 851 31.51 -14.75 -14.39
N GLN A 852 31.89 -15.48 -13.33
CA GLN A 852 31.02 -16.46 -12.68
C GLN A 852 29.80 -15.81 -12.03
N GLU A 853 29.95 -14.65 -11.41
CA GLU A 853 28.85 -13.90 -10.81
C GLU A 853 27.83 -13.42 -11.86
N VAL A 854 28.30 -12.87 -12.98
CA VAL A 854 27.42 -12.44 -14.08
C VAL A 854 26.68 -13.64 -14.69
N LEU A 855 27.33 -14.79 -14.81
CA LEU A 855 26.69 -16.02 -15.30
C LEU A 855 25.67 -16.59 -14.31
N ALA A 856 25.90 -16.44 -13.00
CA ALA A 856 25.00 -16.93 -11.95
C ALA A 856 23.68 -16.15 -11.87
N ARG A 857 23.63 -14.93 -12.40
CA ARG A 857 22.42 -14.08 -12.46
C ARG A 857 21.42 -14.50 -13.57
N TYR A 858 21.69 -15.56 -14.32
CA TYR A 858 20.77 -16.04 -15.37
C TYR A 858 19.53 -16.72 -14.75
N VAL A 859 18.33 -16.24 -15.09
CA VAL A 859 17.06 -16.65 -14.44
C VAL A 859 16.11 -17.47 -15.33
N GLY A 860 16.49 -17.76 -16.57
CA GLY A 860 15.67 -18.51 -17.54
C GLY A 860 14.60 -17.65 -18.24
N TRP A 861 13.83 -18.26 -19.15
CA TRP A 861 12.93 -17.55 -20.07
C TRP A 861 11.43 -17.65 -19.74
N GLY A 862 11.04 -18.42 -18.72
CA GLY A 862 9.62 -18.69 -18.40
C GLY A 862 8.81 -17.41 -18.10
N GLY A 863 9.37 -16.50 -17.30
CA GLY A 863 8.78 -15.18 -17.04
C GLY A 863 9.13 -14.09 -18.05
N LEU A 864 9.78 -14.44 -19.17
CA LEU A 864 10.27 -13.52 -20.20
C LEU A 864 9.82 -13.96 -21.61
N SER A 865 8.73 -14.71 -21.71
CA SER A 865 8.23 -15.29 -22.97
C SER A 865 7.92 -14.23 -24.03
N GLU A 866 7.60 -13.00 -23.63
CA GLU A 866 7.34 -11.84 -24.50
C GLU A 866 8.53 -11.50 -25.43
N VAL A 867 9.77 -11.89 -25.07
CA VAL A 867 10.95 -11.71 -25.94
C VAL A 867 10.88 -12.57 -27.21
N PHE A 868 10.01 -13.57 -27.27
CA PHE A 868 9.80 -14.41 -28.44
C PHE A 868 8.52 -14.06 -29.23
N ASP A 869 7.71 -13.12 -28.75
CA ASP A 869 6.49 -12.65 -29.43
C ASP A 869 6.81 -11.50 -30.40
N GLU A 870 6.68 -11.76 -31.71
CA GLU A 870 7.00 -10.81 -32.78
C GLU A 870 6.07 -9.58 -32.80
N GLU A 871 4.89 -9.64 -32.16
CA GLU A 871 3.94 -8.52 -32.09
C GLU A 871 4.32 -7.49 -31.01
N LYS A 872 5.12 -7.90 -30.01
CA LYS A 872 5.57 -7.03 -28.91
C LYS A 872 6.70 -6.10 -29.35
N GLY A 873 6.47 -4.79 -29.26
CA GLY A 873 7.42 -3.72 -29.57
C GLY A 873 8.29 -3.28 -28.37
N GLY A 874 9.07 -2.20 -28.55
CA GLY A 874 9.95 -1.65 -27.51
C GLY A 874 11.06 -2.62 -27.08
N GLN A 875 11.37 -2.66 -25.77
CA GLN A 875 12.49 -3.44 -25.19
C GLN A 875 12.55 -4.90 -25.65
N TRP A 876 11.38 -5.52 -25.91
CA TRP A 876 11.26 -6.90 -26.37
C TRP A 876 11.78 -7.10 -27.79
N LYS A 877 11.58 -6.12 -28.67
CA LYS A 877 12.10 -6.13 -30.04
C LYS A 877 13.62 -5.98 -30.06
N GLU A 878 14.19 -5.11 -29.23
CA GLU A 878 15.63 -4.95 -29.14
C GLU A 878 16.30 -6.21 -28.57
N ALA A 879 15.75 -6.77 -27.48
CA ALA A 879 16.25 -8.01 -26.90
C ALA A 879 16.12 -9.21 -27.85
N ARG A 880 15.01 -9.33 -28.58
CA ARG A 880 14.83 -10.35 -29.62
C ARG A 880 15.86 -10.24 -30.74
N SER A 881 16.19 -9.01 -31.15
CA SER A 881 17.22 -8.75 -32.16
C SER A 881 18.59 -9.18 -31.64
N PHE A 882 18.94 -8.80 -30.40
CA PHE A 882 20.17 -9.25 -29.75
C PHE A 882 20.28 -10.78 -29.69
N LEU A 883 19.21 -11.49 -29.31
CA LEU A 883 19.21 -12.94 -29.22
C LEU A 883 19.41 -13.60 -30.60
N LYS A 884 18.77 -13.09 -31.65
CA LYS A 884 18.98 -13.59 -33.02
C LYS A 884 20.40 -13.32 -33.55
N GLU A 885 21.08 -12.30 -33.03
CA GLU A 885 22.47 -11.97 -33.39
C GLU A 885 23.51 -12.75 -32.58
N ASN A 886 23.21 -13.08 -31.32
CA ASN A 886 24.18 -13.65 -30.36
C ASN A 886 23.99 -15.15 -30.09
N LEU A 887 22.86 -15.73 -30.49
CA LEU A 887 22.58 -17.17 -30.41
C LEU A 887 22.50 -17.76 -31.81
N SER A 888 22.91 -19.02 -31.95
CA SER A 888 22.61 -19.80 -33.15
C SER A 888 21.11 -20.07 -33.27
N GLN A 889 20.64 -20.41 -34.47
CA GLN A 889 19.23 -20.73 -34.69
C GLN A 889 18.71 -21.83 -33.75
N ALA A 890 19.52 -22.86 -33.50
CA ALA A 890 19.16 -23.96 -32.60
C ALA A 890 19.10 -23.52 -31.13
N GLU A 891 20.01 -22.66 -30.68
CA GLU A 891 20.00 -22.11 -29.30
C GLU A 891 18.84 -21.15 -29.10
N TYR A 892 18.49 -20.37 -30.11
CA TYR A 892 17.32 -19.49 -30.09
C TYR A 892 16.00 -20.28 -29.99
N GLU A 893 15.86 -21.36 -30.77
CA GLU A 893 14.72 -22.27 -30.69
C GLU A 893 14.65 -22.97 -29.33
N ALA A 894 15.78 -23.45 -28.80
CA ALA A 894 15.84 -24.07 -27.47
C ALA A 894 15.49 -23.08 -26.34
N ALA A 895 15.95 -21.83 -26.43
CA ALA A 895 15.59 -20.77 -25.49
C ALA A 895 14.08 -20.48 -25.53
N ARG A 896 13.49 -20.44 -26.74
CA ARG A 896 12.04 -20.27 -26.93
C ARG A 896 11.23 -21.45 -26.37
N GLU A 897 11.64 -22.69 -26.64
CA GLU A 897 10.95 -23.88 -26.12
C GLU A 897 11.03 -23.95 -24.59
N SER A 898 12.14 -23.49 -24.00
CA SER A 898 12.33 -23.46 -22.55
C SER A 898 11.33 -22.55 -21.82
N THR A 899 10.62 -21.65 -22.51
CA THR A 899 9.59 -20.80 -21.88
C THR A 899 8.49 -21.62 -21.19
N LEU A 900 8.14 -22.80 -21.72
CA LEU A 900 7.09 -23.65 -21.18
C LEU A 900 7.54 -24.50 -19.97
N THR A 901 8.84 -24.63 -19.74
CA THR A 901 9.41 -25.58 -18.76
C THR A 901 10.39 -24.93 -17.77
N SER A 902 10.68 -23.63 -17.91
CA SER A 902 11.64 -22.91 -17.06
C SER A 902 10.97 -22.39 -15.80
N PHE A 903 10.87 -23.22 -14.77
CA PHE A 903 10.43 -22.82 -13.42
C PHE A 903 11.64 -22.59 -12.52
N TYR A 904 11.71 -21.43 -11.87
CA TYR A 904 12.76 -21.12 -10.89
C TYR A 904 12.45 -21.83 -9.56
N THR A 905 13.42 -22.57 -9.02
CA THR A 905 13.31 -23.11 -7.66
C THR A 905 13.84 -22.07 -6.67
N PRO A 906 13.05 -21.58 -5.71
CA PRO A 906 13.50 -20.57 -4.76
C PRO A 906 14.75 -21.03 -3.99
N LYS A 907 15.66 -20.09 -3.69
CA LYS A 907 16.91 -20.37 -2.97
C LYS A 907 16.65 -21.07 -1.62
N THR A 908 15.61 -20.69 -0.90
CA THR A 908 15.18 -21.33 0.36
C THR A 908 14.92 -22.82 0.20
N ILE A 909 14.32 -23.23 -0.92
CA ILE A 909 14.06 -24.64 -1.24
C ILE A 909 15.36 -25.35 -1.61
N ILE A 910 16.21 -24.71 -2.41
CA ILE A 910 17.55 -25.23 -2.76
C ILE A 910 18.39 -25.47 -1.49
N ASP A 911 18.45 -24.48 -0.61
CA ASP A 911 19.17 -24.55 0.67
C ASP A 911 18.61 -25.66 1.56
N GLY A 912 17.28 -25.82 1.62
CA GLY A 912 16.63 -26.91 2.34
C GLY A 912 17.01 -28.30 1.82
N ILE A 913 17.05 -28.47 0.49
CA ILE A 913 17.46 -29.72 -0.16
C ILE A 913 18.93 -30.04 0.15
N TYR A 914 19.84 -29.06 -0.04
CA TYR A 914 21.27 -29.26 0.22
C TYR A 914 21.59 -29.45 1.70
N LYS A 915 20.87 -28.77 2.61
CA LYS A 915 20.97 -28.99 4.06
C LYS A 915 20.57 -30.41 4.43
N THR A 916 19.44 -30.90 3.91
CA THR A 916 18.97 -32.27 4.15
C THR A 916 19.98 -33.31 3.62
N LEU A 917 20.54 -33.09 2.44
CA LEU A 917 21.57 -33.96 1.87
C LEU A 917 22.86 -33.97 2.70
N SER A 918 23.28 -32.81 3.19
CA SER A 918 24.41 -32.68 4.12
C SER A 918 24.14 -33.44 5.43
N ASP A 919 22.93 -33.31 5.98
CA ASP A 919 22.51 -34.00 7.21
C ASP A 919 22.44 -35.54 7.01
N MET A 920 22.13 -36.00 5.80
CA MET A 920 22.20 -37.42 5.39
C MET A 920 23.64 -37.91 5.16
N GLY A 921 24.65 -37.06 5.37
CA GLY A 921 26.06 -37.43 5.29
C GLY A 921 26.67 -37.33 3.88
N PHE A 922 25.98 -36.71 2.92
CA PHE A 922 26.53 -36.44 1.60
C PHE A 922 27.53 -35.28 1.66
N LYS A 923 28.79 -35.53 1.27
CA LYS A 923 29.89 -34.54 1.39
C LYS A 923 30.40 -34.00 0.05
N GLN A 924 30.30 -34.77 -1.04
CA GLN A 924 30.73 -34.37 -2.37
C GLN A 924 30.20 -35.34 -3.44
N GLY A 925 29.92 -34.84 -4.65
CA GLY A 925 29.46 -35.61 -5.82
C GLY A 925 28.47 -34.81 -6.67
N ASN A 926 28.15 -35.27 -7.87
CA ASN A 926 27.18 -34.60 -8.75
C ASN A 926 25.76 -35.03 -8.37
N ILE A 927 24.93 -34.07 -7.94
CA ILE A 927 23.50 -34.26 -7.73
C ILE A 927 22.81 -33.40 -8.79
N LEU A 928 22.41 -34.09 -9.87
CA LEU A 928 21.79 -33.59 -11.10
C LEU A 928 22.61 -32.58 -11.90
#